data_AF-A0A2D5YIA7-F1
#
_entry.id   AF-A0A2D5YIA7-F1
#
_cell.length_a   1.000
_cell.length_b   1.000
_cell.length_c   1.000
_cell.angle_alpha   90.00
_cell.angle_beta   90.00
_cell.angle_gamma   90.00
#
_symmetry.space_group_name_H-M   'P 1'
#
loop_
_entity.id
_entity.type
_entity.pdbx_description
1 polymer ?
#
loop_
_entity_poly.entity_id
_entity_poly.type
_entity_poly.pdbx_seq_one_letter_code
_entity_poly.pdbx_strand_id
1 'polypeptide(L)'
;GRNLLVLKMVGYGDDVIRCYQLENLSAHVWIGHHRYPTKGKVWHPGGAHPFVGLNEALVHNGDFANYEAVCDYLAQRGLKPLFQTDTEVSVQVFDLHHRLYGYPLEWVIESLAPTTERDFTLLPPDKRELYGQLQATHIHGSPDGPWFFIIAQSVPDVWRLIGITDTSMLRPQVFALQEGEAQIAFAASEKQVIDAALESLSEADNRFWSRADRYWNARGGSHTDGGAFIFSVVPEGDGFRLQCTNKFGEHITLSNTSQPHTLLREEASEAGALYDVPVEEAFTAFLKAVSEWGYGELRGFLRDIEKQPRREAIGLMTLILNRRYPTGKLRRSSLLALVDESLERIFTSVIVEECKDFCVGKGGPDGRSVVIDAREFDIEGPGSLAIGIGELVKNGWHKLVIFGCHGHRFIANGFGSDSSKVCIEVYGSSGDYLGSGMDGARVVVHGNGQDQLGQILKSGELVVHGDVGQTFMYGAKGGHVFIQGNAAGRPLINSVGRPRVVINGTCLDYLAESFMAGDPLNDGGFVVLNGLEWDDDGELHELLTPYPGGNLFSLASGGAIYVRDPHQRVSVDQLNGGDFAPFTSADWAVVKPLLEQNEREFGIPVERLLEVDGQPRRPGAVYRRIQPAATKALQAEEAWVAHAKNG
;
A
#
# COMPACT_ATOMS: atom_id res chain seq x y z
N GLY A 1 -26.59 -10.41 -19.35
CA GLY A 1 -26.72 -9.02 -18.92
C GLY A 1 -27.11 -8.11 -20.04
N ARG A 2 -27.58 -6.92 -19.69
CA ARG A 2 -27.57 -5.79 -20.62
C ARG A 2 -26.15 -5.26 -20.65
N ASN A 3 -25.58 -5.07 -21.85
CA ASN A 3 -24.30 -4.40 -22.06
C ASN A 3 -23.10 -4.98 -21.27
N LEU A 4 -22.89 -6.30 -21.37
CA LEU A 4 -21.79 -7.01 -20.71
C LEU A 4 -21.22 -8.10 -21.62
N LEU A 5 -19.89 -8.11 -21.79
CA LEU A 5 -19.15 -9.14 -22.52
C LEU A 5 -18.18 -9.83 -21.57
N VAL A 6 -18.24 -11.16 -21.48
CA VAL A 6 -17.34 -11.96 -20.64
C VAL A 6 -16.66 -13.01 -21.50
N LEU A 7 -15.33 -12.95 -21.50
CA LEU A 7 -14.46 -13.83 -22.28
C LEU A 7 -13.55 -14.59 -21.32
N LYS A 8 -13.44 -15.90 -21.53
CA LYS A 8 -12.76 -16.81 -20.62
C LYS A 8 -11.97 -17.84 -21.39
N MET A 9 -10.89 -18.32 -20.79
CA MET A 9 -10.19 -19.49 -21.28
C MET A 9 -9.42 -20.21 -20.17
N VAL A 10 -8.87 -21.37 -20.50
CA VAL A 10 -7.86 -22.06 -19.71
C VAL A 10 -6.51 -21.80 -20.38
N GLY A 11 -5.64 -21.04 -19.72
CA GLY A 11 -4.36 -20.58 -20.28
C GLY A 11 -3.82 -19.41 -19.44
N TYR A 12 -2.77 -18.77 -19.95
CA TYR A 12 -2.27 -17.52 -19.37
C TYR A 12 -3.19 -16.35 -19.73
N GLY A 13 -3.13 -15.26 -18.95
CA GLY A 13 -3.94 -14.06 -19.21
C GLY A 13 -3.74 -13.49 -20.61
N ASP A 14 -2.49 -13.45 -21.09
CA ASP A 14 -2.13 -13.03 -22.44
C ASP A 14 -2.82 -13.83 -23.54
N ASP A 15 -3.07 -15.12 -23.31
CA ASP A 15 -3.72 -15.96 -24.29
C ASP A 15 -5.15 -15.46 -24.54
N VAL A 16 -5.82 -14.89 -23.52
CA VAL A 16 -7.18 -14.32 -23.66
C VAL A 16 -7.14 -13.15 -24.61
N ILE A 17 -6.17 -12.25 -24.43
CA ILE A 17 -6.01 -11.05 -25.25
C ILE A 17 -5.78 -11.46 -26.70
N ARG A 18 -4.83 -12.37 -26.95
CA ARG A 18 -4.46 -12.82 -28.30
C ARG A 18 -5.56 -13.62 -28.99
N CYS A 19 -6.18 -14.58 -28.29
CA CYS A 19 -7.19 -15.46 -28.87
C CYS A 19 -8.50 -14.72 -29.20
N TYR A 20 -8.90 -13.75 -28.37
CA TYR A 20 -10.12 -12.98 -28.60
C TYR A 20 -9.88 -11.63 -29.27
N GLN A 21 -8.64 -11.29 -29.59
CA GLN A 21 -8.23 -10.05 -30.27
C GLN A 21 -8.77 -8.80 -29.57
N LEU A 22 -8.48 -8.68 -28.26
CA LEU A 22 -9.03 -7.63 -27.40
C LEU A 22 -8.34 -6.28 -27.54
N GLU A 23 -7.28 -6.17 -28.36
CA GLU A 23 -6.46 -4.97 -28.48
C GLU A 23 -7.25 -3.77 -29.02
N ASN A 24 -8.32 -4.01 -29.79
CA ASN A 24 -9.17 -2.97 -30.36
C ASN A 24 -10.56 -2.89 -29.71
N LEU A 25 -10.77 -3.57 -28.58
CA LEU A 25 -12.04 -3.53 -27.86
C LEU A 25 -12.06 -2.34 -26.90
N SER A 26 -13.16 -1.59 -26.89
CA SER A 26 -13.38 -0.49 -25.94
C SER A 26 -14.52 -0.83 -24.98
N ALA A 27 -14.37 -0.46 -23.72
CA ALA A 27 -15.39 -0.57 -22.69
C ALA A 27 -15.24 0.55 -21.66
N HIS A 28 -16.34 0.92 -21.00
CA HIS A 28 -16.31 1.87 -19.88
C HIS A 28 -15.73 1.27 -18.61
N VAL A 29 -15.87 -0.05 -18.43
CA VAL A 29 -15.39 -0.79 -17.27
C VAL A 29 -14.74 -2.08 -17.74
N TRP A 30 -13.53 -2.33 -17.26
CA TRP A 30 -12.79 -3.58 -17.48
C TRP A 30 -12.58 -4.29 -16.15
N ILE A 31 -12.72 -5.61 -16.17
CA ILE A 31 -12.26 -6.49 -15.10
C ILE A 31 -11.51 -7.67 -15.72
N GLY A 32 -10.42 -8.07 -15.07
CA GLY A 32 -9.60 -9.21 -15.47
C GLY A 32 -9.16 -10.00 -14.24
N HIS A 33 -8.91 -11.30 -14.42
CA HIS A 33 -8.47 -12.14 -13.32
C HIS A 33 -7.70 -13.37 -13.81
N HIS A 34 -6.52 -13.59 -13.26
CA HIS A 34 -5.77 -14.83 -13.44
C HIS A 34 -5.95 -15.70 -12.19
N ARG A 35 -6.65 -16.83 -12.33
CA ARG A 35 -6.91 -17.76 -11.22
C ARG A 35 -5.82 -18.84 -11.14
N TYR A 36 -5.16 -18.94 -9.99
CA TYR A 36 -4.32 -20.09 -9.66
C TYR A 36 -5.12 -21.10 -8.81
N PRO A 37 -5.52 -22.26 -9.35
CA PRO A 37 -6.38 -23.19 -8.61
C PRO A 37 -5.57 -23.97 -7.56
N THR A 38 -5.84 -23.72 -6.28
CA THR A 38 -5.25 -24.46 -5.15
C THR A 38 -5.95 -25.79 -4.88
N LYS A 39 -7.20 -25.95 -5.36
CA LYS A 39 -8.02 -27.17 -5.26
C LYS A 39 -8.50 -27.58 -6.66
N GLY A 40 -7.93 -28.67 -7.20
CA GLY A 40 -8.33 -29.27 -8.49
C GLY A 40 -7.80 -28.55 -9.74
N LYS A 41 -7.81 -29.24 -10.89
CA LYS A 41 -7.41 -28.65 -12.18
C LYS A 41 -8.59 -27.91 -12.82
N VAL A 42 -8.41 -26.65 -13.23
CA VAL A 42 -9.37 -25.99 -14.12
C VAL A 42 -9.22 -26.61 -15.50
N TRP A 43 -10.18 -27.42 -15.91
CA TRP A 43 -10.16 -28.12 -17.20
C TRP A 43 -11.15 -27.52 -18.21
N HIS A 44 -12.05 -26.64 -17.77
CA HIS A 44 -13.08 -26.03 -18.60
C HIS A 44 -13.14 -24.50 -18.38
N PRO A 45 -13.25 -23.67 -19.44
CA PRO A 45 -13.37 -22.21 -19.32
C PRO A 45 -14.55 -21.74 -18.46
N GLY A 46 -15.62 -22.53 -18.35
CA GLY A 46 -16.76 -22.24 -17.47
C GLY A 46 -16.39 -22.10 -15.99
N GLY A 47 -15.31 -22.77 -15.54
CA GLY A 47 -14.77 -22.64 -14.18
C GLY A 47 -13.76 -21.50 -14.00
N ALA A 48 -13.46 -20.74 -15.06
CA ALA A 48 -12.61 -19.56 -15.00
C ALA A 48 -13.41 -18.31 -14.63
N HIS A 49 -12.75 -17.33 -14.01
CA HIS A 49 -13.32 -16.01 -13.71
C HIS A 49 -13.31 -15.13 -14.96
N PRO A 50 -14.16 -14.09 -15.06
CA PRO A 50 -15.20 -13.63 -14.12
C PRO A 50 -16.49 -14.48 -14.10
N PHE A 51 -17.18 -14.62 -12.98
CA PHE A 51 -18.54 -15.21 -12.97
C PHE A 51 -19.62 -14.15 -13.15
N VAL A 52 -20.77 -14.52 -13.74
CA VAL A 52 -21.85 -13.59 -14.09
C VAL A 52 -23.10 -13.95 -13.29
N GLY A 53 -23.72 -12.95 -12.67
CA GLY A 53 -25.07 -13.07 -12.09
C GLY A 53 -26.09 -12.87 -13.21
N LEU A 54 -26.51 -11.63 -13.42
CA LEU A 54 -27.18 -11.21 -14.66
C LEU A 54 -26.62 -9.91 -15.21
N ASN A 55 -26.56 -8.87 -14.37
CA ASN A 55 -26.13 -7.52 -14.75
C ASN A 55 -24.71 -7.21 -14.28
N GLU A 56 -24.11 -8.13 -13.54
CA GLU A 56 -22.80 -8.01 -12.93
C GLU A 56 -21.91 -9.18 -13.33
N ALA A 57 -20.63 -8.88 -13.50
CA ALA A 57 -19.55 -9.84 -13.56
C ALA A 57 -18.62 -9.61 -12.37
N LEU A 58 -18.27 -10.68 -11.66
CA LEU A 58 -17.48 -10.64 -10.45
C LEU A 58 -16.20 -11.45 -10.63
N VAL A 59 -15.09 -10.85 -10.24
CA VAL A 59 -13.82 -11.56 -9.98
C VAL A 59 -13.52 -11.50 -8.50
N HIS A 60 -12.82 -12.53 -8.03
CA HIS A 60 -12.53 -12.75 -6.63
C HIS A 60 -11.10 -13.27 -6.50
N ASN A 61 -10.30 -12.59 -5.67
CA ASN A 61 -9.01 -13.08 -5.20
C ASN A 61 -9.19 -13.57 -3.76
N GLY A 62 -9.08 -14.89 -3.51
CA GLY A 62 -9.39 -15.46 -2.21
C GLY A 62 -9.83 -16.93 -2.21
N ASP A 63 -10.23 -17.41 -1.04
CA ASP A 63 -10.82 -18.74 -0.78
C ASP A 63 -11.80 -18.61 0.39
N PHE A 64 -13.03 -19.10 0.26
CA PHE A 64 -14.02 -18.99 1.34
C PHE A 64 -13.80 -20.06 2.41
N ALA A 65 -13.84 -19.63 3.67
CA ALA A 65 -13.87 -20.54 4.82
C ALA A 65 -15.25 -21.19 5.01
N ASN A 66 -16.31 -20.51 4.54
CA ASN A 66 -17.71 -20.90 4.77
C ASN A 66 -18.49 -21.24 3.49
N TYR A 67 -17.81 -21.67 2.41
CA TYR A 67 -18.40 -21.96 1.10
C TYR A 67 -19.71 -22.79 1.17
N GLU A 68 -19.74 -23.87 1.95
CA GLU A 68 -20.91 -24.76 2.04
C GLU A 68 -22.13 -24.05 2.66
N ALA A 69 -21.90 -23.21 3.67
CA ALA A 69 -22.98 -22.44 4.30
C ALA A 69 -23.62 -21.46 3.30
N VAL A 70 -22.80 -20.83 2.45
CA VAL A 70 -23.28 -19.93 1.38
C VAL A 70 -24.05 -20.72 0.33
N CYS A 71 -23.61 -21.95 0.00
CA CYS A 71 -24.35 -22.84 -0.91
C CYS A 71 -25.72 -23.22 -0.35
N ASP A 72 -25.80 -23.62 0.92
CA ASP A 72 -27.06 -23.95 1.58
C ASP A 72 -28.00 -22.74 1.64
N TYR A 73 -27.44 -21.56 1.93
CA TYR A 73 -28.18 -20.29 1.92
C TYR A 73 -28.82 -20.00 0.55
N LEU A 74 -28.10 -20.22 -0.54
CA LEU A 74 -28.59 -20.08 -1.91
C LEU A 74 -29.61 -21.17 -2.27
N ALA A 75 -29.36 -22.42 -1.86
CA ALA A 75 -30.24 -23.56 -2.14
C ALA A 75 -31.62 -23.41 -1.50
N GLN A 76 -31.69 -22.85 -0.29
CA GLN A 76 -32.95 -22.48 0.39
C GLN A 76 -33.77 -21.46 -0.41
N ARG A 77 -33.12 -20.71 -1.31
CA ARG A 77 -33.72 -19.71 -2.19
C ARG A 77 -33.87 -20.18 -3.64
N GLY A 78 -33.65 -21.48 -3.88
CA GLY A 78 -33.80 -22.11 -5.19
C GLY A 78 -32.63 -21.90 -6.15
N LEU A 79 -31.49 -21.37 -5.68
CA LEU A 79 -30.28 -21.17 -6.47
C LEU A 79 -29.25 -22.27 -6.15
N LYS A 80 -28.71 -22.93 -7.18
CA LYS A 80 -27.71 -24.01 -7.02
C LYS A 80 -26.48 -23.72 -7.88
N PRO A 81 -25.30 -23.53 -7.26
CA PRO A 81 -24.04 -23.37 -7.98
C PRO A 81 -23.68 -24.63 -8.80
N LEU A 82 -23.01 -24.46 -9.94
CA LEU A 82 -22.68 -25.53 -10.88
C LEU A 82 -21.18 -25.81 -10.98
N PHE A 83 -20.34 -24.77 -10.85
CA PHE A 83 -18.90 -24.83 -11.07
C PHE A 83 -18.09 -24.96 -9.79
N GLN A 84 -18.76 -24.97 -8.63
CA GLN A 84 -18.15 -25.18 -7.31
C GLN A 84 -17.03 -24.18 -7.01
N THR A 85 -17.31 -22.91 -7.25
CA THR A 85 -16.35 -21.83 -6.99
C THR A 85 -16.97 -20.78 -6.08
N ASP A 86 -16.16 -20.22 -5.19
CA ASP A 86 -16.56 -19.11 -4.31
C ASP A 86 -17.09 -17.92 -5.11
N THR A 87 -16.53 -17.69 -6.29
CA THR A 87 -16.89 -16.58 -7.17
C THR A 87 -18.27 -16.75 -7.79
N GLU A 88 -18.66 -17.98 -8.13
CA GLU A 88 -20.01 -18.29 -8.60
C GLU A 88 -21.03 -18.03 -7.49
N VAL A 89 -20.77 -18.52 -6.27
CA VAL A 89 -21.72 -18.31 -5.17
C VAL A 89 -21.81 -16.83 -4.80
N SER A 90 -20.69 -16.10 -4.81
CA SER A 90 -20.64 -14.66 -4.53
C SER A 90 -21.49 -13.85 -5.49
N VAL A 91 -21.35 -14.09 -6.80
CA VAL A 91 -22.11 -13.33 -7.79
C VAL A 91 -23.60 -13.67 -7.75
N GLN A 92 -23.95 -14.91 -7.37
CA GLN A 92 -25.35 -15.31 -7.15
C GLN A 92 -25.95 -14.64 -5.91
N VAL A 93 -25.20 -14.52 -4.80
CA VAL A 93 -25.65 -13.77 -3.62
C VAL A 93 -25.83 -12.29 -3.97
N PHE A 94 -24.88 -11.70 -4.69
CA PHE A 94 -24.97 -10.31 -5.14
C PHE A 94 -26.22 -10.07 -6.01
N ASP A 95 -26.43 -10.89 -7.05
CA ASP A 95 -27.60 -10.78 -7.94
C ASP A 95 -28.92 -10.99 -7.18
N LEU A 96 -28.96 -11.96 -6.26
CA LEU A 96 -30.11 -12.21 -5.40
C LEU A 96 -30.45 -10.97 -4.56
N HIS A 97 -29.49 -10.39 -3.86
CA HIS A 97 -29.75 -9.25 -2.97
C HIS A 97 -30.08 -7.98 -3.76
N HIS A 98 -29.33 -7.71 -4.84
CA HIS A 98 -29.51 -6.50 -5.62
C HIS A 98 -30.75 -6.57 -6.53
N ARG A 99 -30.83 -7.56 -7.42
CA ARG A 99 -31.86 -7.61 -8.48
C ARG A 99 -33.15 -8.27 -8.01
N LEU A 100 -33.07 -9.38 -7.26
CA LEU A 100 -34.26 -10.12 -6.84
C LEU A 100 -34.93 -9.52 -5.61
N TYR A 101 -34.14 -9.09 -4.61
CA TYR A 101 -34.68 -8.44 -3.41
C TYR A 101 -34.80 -6.92 -3.55
N GLY A 102 -34.14 -6.31 -4.53
CA GLY A 102 -34.23 -4.88 -4.80
C GLY A 102 -33.51 -4.03 -3.77
N TYR A 103 -32.50 -4.57 -3.09
CA TYR A 103 -31.75 -3.82 -2.08
C TYR A 103 -30.89 -2.72 -2.72
N PRO A 104 -30.82 -1.52 -2.11
CA PRO A 104 -29.79 -0.54 -2.39
C PRO A 104 -28.39 -1.14 -2.28
N LEU A 105 -27.45 -0.62 -3.09
CA LEU A 105 -26.10 -1.16 -3.15
C LEU A 105 -25.38 -1.16 -1.78
N GLU A 106 -25.61 -0.15 -0.94
CA GLU A 106 -25.10 -0.11 0.44
C GLU A 106 -25.47 -1.38 1.22
N TRP A 107 -26.73 -1.82 1.12
CA TRP A 107 -27.23 -2.98 1.87
C TRP A 107 -26.74 -4.29 1.28
N VAL A 108 -26.56 -4.34 -0.05
CA VAL A 108 -25.92 -5.48 -0.72
C VAL A 108 -24.48 -5.61 -0.23
N ILE A 109 -23.72 -4.52 -0.19
CA ILE A 109 -22.36 -4.51 0.34
C ILE A 109 -22.36 -4.92 1.82
N GLU A 110 -23.24 -4.38 2.66
CA GLU A 110 -23.37 -4.78 4.06
C GLU A 110 -23.68 -6.27 4.23
N SER A 111 -24.55 -6.83 3.39
CA SER A 111 -24.88 -8.26 3.46
C SER A 111 -23.72 -9.18 3.05
N LEU A 112 -22.72 -8.67 2.30
CA LEU A 112 -21.55 -9.42 1.84
C LEU A 112 -20.35 -9.20 2.77
N ALA A 113 -20.03 -7.94 3.08
CA ALA A 113 -19.02 -7.51 4.04
C ALA A 113 -19.72 -6.81 5.22
N PRO A 114 -20.22 -7.58 6.20
CA PRO A 114 -20.92 -7.03 7.35
C PRO A 114 -19.99 -6.16 8.19
N THR A 115 -20.47 -5.01 8.63
CA THR A 115 -19.74 -4.17 9.58
C THR A 115 -19.83 -4.81 10.98
N THR A 116 -18.69 -5.23 11.54
CA THR A 116 -18.65 -6.02 12.78
C THR A 116 -18.12 -5.24 13.99
N GLU A 117 -18.31 -5.81 15.17
CA GLU A 117 -17.65 -5.43 16.42
C GLU A 117 -17.64 -3.91 16.70
N ARG A 118 -16.45 -3.33 16.91
CA ARG A 118 -16.26 -1.91 17.24
C ARG A 118 -16.86 -1.01 16.18
N ASP A 119 -16.65 -1.31 14.89
CA ASP A 119 -17.21 -0.51 13.81
C ASP A 119 -18.73 -0.48 13.84
N PHE A 120 -19.36 -1.62 14.10
CA PHE A 120 -20.80 -1.66 14.26
C PHE A 120 -21.28 -0.75 15.39
N THR A 121 -20.55 -0.69 16.50
CA THR A 121 -20.92 0.20 17.61
C THR A 121 -20.78 1.68 17.28
N LEU A 122 -19.85 2.05 16.39
CA LEU A 122 -19.60 3.42 15.97
C LEU A 122 -20.54 3.94 14.88
N LEU A 123 -21.30 3.04 14.23
CA LEU A 123 -22.32 3.45 13.27
C LEU A 123 -23.43 4.29 13.93
N PRO A 124 -24.05 5.23 13.18
CA PRO A 124 -25.28 5.90 13.57
C PRO A 124 -26.39 4.93 14.02
N PRO A 125 -27.24 5.30 15.01
CA PRO A 125 -28.23 4.39 15.59
C PRO A 125 -29.20 3.75 14.58
N ASP A 126 -29.62 4.50 13.57
CA ASP A 126 -30.49 4.05 12.47
C ASP A 126 -29.78 3.02 11.58
N LYS A 127 -28.50 3.25 11.25
CA LYS A 127 -27.67 2.27 10.53
C LYS A 127 -27.47 0.99 11.36
N ARG A 128 -27.23 1.10 12.67
CA ARG A 128 -27.09 -0.09 13.54
C ARG A 128 -28.35 -0.95 13.57
N GLU A 129 -29.53 -0.33 13.66
CA GLU A 129 -30.80 -1.07 13.64
C GLU A 129 -30.97 -1.81 12.30
N LEU A 130 -30.79 -1.10 11.19
CA LEU A 130 -30.92 -1.65 9.85
C LEU A 130 -29.90 -2.75 9.56
N TYR A 131 -28.61 -2.49 9.82
CA TYR A 131 -27.53 -3.44 9.60
C TYR A 131 -27.68 -4.66 10.50
N GLY A 132 -28.15 -4.48 11.74
CA GLY A 132 -28.48 -5.61 12.62
C GLY A 132 -29.53 -6.54 12.02
N GLN A 133 -30.55 -6.00 11.35
CA GLN A 133 -31.55 -6.81 10.64
C GLN A 133 -30.98 -7.50 9.39
N LEU A 134 -30.16 -6.79 8.61
CA LEU A 134 -29.49 -7.36 7.44
C LEU A 134 -28.57 -8.51 7.85
N GLN A 135 -27.71 -8.30 8.84
CA GLN A 135 -26.80 -9.32 9.37
C GLN A 135 -27.59 -10.51 9.93
N ALA A 136 -28.60 -10.30 10.77
CA ALA A 136 -29.41 -11.39 11.30
C ALA A 136 -30.10 -12.24 10.21
N THR A 137 -30.42 -11.63 9.05
CA THR A 137 -31.08 -12.30 7.93
C THR A 137 -30.09 -13.00 6.99
N HIS A 138 -28.92 -12.41 6.79
CA HIS A 138 -28.02 -12.75 5.69
C HIS A 138 -26.67 -13.32 6.11
N ILE A 139 -26.33 -13.38 7.41
CA ILE A 139 -24.99 -13.79 7.87
C ILE A 139 -24.52 -15.15 7.32
N HIS A 140 -25.44 -16.11 7.12
CA HIS A 140 -25.11 -17.42 6.55
C HIS A 140 -24.81 -17.38 5.04
N GLY A 141 -25.22 -16.31 4.35
CA GLY A 141 -24.89 -16.02 2.96
C GLY A 141 -23.73 -15.03 2.81
N SER A 142 -23.24 -14.44 3.89
CA SER A 142 -22.10 -13.52 3.88
C SER A 142 -20.79 -14.31 3.70
N PRO A 143 -19.96 -13.98 2.71
CA PRO A 143 -18.61 -14.54 2.56
C PRO A 143 -17.73 -14.39 3.79
N ASP A 144 -17.08 -15.47 4.20
CA ASP A 144 -16.07 -15.49 5.26
C ASP A 144 -14.76 -16.11 4.77
N GLY A 145 -13.64 -15.71 5.39
CA GLY A 145 -12.28 -16.05 4.96
C GLY A 145 -11.65 -14.98 4.07
N PRO A 146 -10.50 -15.27 3.46
CA PRO A 146 -9.78 -14.30 2.65
C PRO A 146 -10.46 -14.04 1.31
N TRP A 147 -10.85 -12.79 1.05
CA TRP A 147 -11.41 -12.42 -0.25
C TRP A 147 -11.30 -10.92 -0.59
N PHE A 148 -11.11 -10.61 -1.86
CA PHE A 148 -11.34 -9.28 -2.41
C PHE A 148 -12.21 -9.40 -3.66
N PHE A 149 -13.32 -8.68 -3.72
CA PHE A 149 -14.19 -8.67 -4.89
C PHE A 149 -13.96 -7.44 -5.73
N ILE A 150 -13.88 -7.65 -7.04
CA ILE A 150 -14.00 -6.59 -8.05
C ILE A 150 -15.18 -6.95 -8.94
N ILE A 151 -16.15 -6.05 -9.02
CA ILE A 151 -17.44 -6.28 -9.67
C ILE A 151 -17.63 -5.22 -10.75
N ALA A 152 -17.76 -5.65 -12.00
CA ALA A 152 -18.28 -4.81 -13.07
C ALA A 152 -19.80 -4.95 -13.10
N GLN A 153 -20.52 -3.84 -13.06
CA GLN A 153 -21.98 -3.84 -13.10
C GLN A 153 -22.49 -2.87 -14.17
N SER A 154 -23.50 -3.30 -14.95
CA SER A 154 -24.26 -2.43 -15.83
C SER A 154 -25.72 -2.35 -15.36
N VAL A 155 -26.12 -1.16 -14.93
CA VAL A 155 -27.52 -0.81 -14.65
C VAL A 155 -27.95 0.29 -15.65
N PRO A 156 -29.25 0.58 -15.82
CA PRO A 156 -29.69 1.61 -16.76
C PRO A 156 -28.90 2.92 -16.57
N ASP A 157 -28.28 3.37 -17.66
CA ASP A 157 -27.51 4.62 -17.75
C ASP A 157 -26.31 4.74 -16.80
N VAL A 158 -25.87 3.67 -16.13
CA VAL A 158 -24.68 3.70 -15.25
C VAL A 158 -23.86 2.42 -15.38
N TRP A 159 -22.55 2.57 -15.52
CA TRP A 159 -21.58 1.46 -15.46
C TRP A 159 -20.71 1.61 -14.24
N ARG A 160 -20.55 0.54 -13.46
CA ARG A 160 -19.82 0.59 -12.19
C ARG A 160 -18.68 -0.41 -12.16
N LEU A 161 -17.55 0.03 -11.60
CA LEU A 161 -16.54 -0.83 -11.01
C LEU A 161 -16.71 -0.74 -9.48
N ILE A 162 -16.92 -1.85 -8.81
CA ILE A 162 -17.10 -1.90 -7.36
C ILE A 162 -16.01 -2.78 -6.77
N GLY A 163 -15.23 -2.26 -5.83
CA GLY A 163 -14.33 -3.07 -5.01
C GLY A 163 -14.89 -3.23 -3.61
N ILE A 164 -14.89 -4.46 -3.09
CA ILE A 164 -15.31 -4.78 -1.72
C ILE A 164 -14.23 -5.61 -1.05
N THR A 165 -13.70 -5.10 0.05
CA THR A 165 -12.66 -5.75 0.86
C THR A 165 -13.28 -6.65 1.92
N ASP A 166 -12.67 -7.82 2.18
CA ASP A 166 -13.08 -8.68 3.30
C ASP A 166 -12.89 -7.99 4.66
N THR A 167 -13.74 -8.36 5.62
CA THR A 167 -13.78 -7.78 6.97
C THR A 167 -12.54 -8.08 7.81
N SER A 168 -11.73 -9.07 7.41
CA SER A 168 -10.53 -9.51 8.14
C SER A 168 -9.22 -9.06 7.48
N MET A 169 -9.30 -8.27 6.40
CA MET A 169 -8.16 -7.72 5.66
C MET A 169 -7.14 -8.79 5.22
N LEU A 170 -7.62 -9.96 4.80
CA LEU A 170 -6.76 -11.10 4.50
C LEU A 170 -6.26 -11.15 3.05
N ARG A 171 -6.74 -10.23 2.21
CA ARG A 171 -6.27 -10.06 0.83
C ARG A 171 -5.79 -8.64 0.56
N PRO A 172 -4.75 -8.49 -0.26
CA PRO A 172 -4.29 -7.19 -0.68
C PRO A 172 -5.28 -6.59 -1.67
N GLN A 173 -5.46 -5.27 -1.53
CA GLN A 173 -6.26 -4.46 -2.44
C GLN A 173 -5.68 -3.06 -2.46
N VAL A 174 -5.74 -2.40 -3.60
CA VAL A 174 -5.36 -1.00 -3.79
C VAL A 174 -6.39 -0.37 -4.72
N PHE A 175 -6.86 0.80 -4.32
CA PHE A 175 -7.70 1.67 -5.12
C PHE A 175 -6.87 2.85 -5.63
N ALA A 176 -7.20 3.33 -6.82
CA ALA A 176 -6.58 4.53 -7.36
C ALA A 176 -7.55 5.36 -8.19
N LEU A 177 -7.29 6.67 -8.25
CA LEU A 177 -8.06 7.65 -9.01
C LEU A 177 -7.10 8.64 -9.70
N GLN A 178 -7.38 8.97 -10.95
CA GLN A 178 -6.74 10.03 -11.72
C GLN A 178 -7.81 10.90 -12.39
N GLU A 179 -7.76 12.22 -12.21
CA GLU A 179 -8.75 13.16 -12.74
C GLU A 179 -8.12 14.23 -13.65
N GLY A 180 -8.12 14.04 -14.96
CA GLY A 180 -7.65 15.04 -15.91
C GLY A 180 -8.71 15.43 -16.94
N GLU A 181 -8.29 15.60 -18.19
CA GLU A 181 -9.20 15.72 -19.33
C GLU A 181 -10.13 14.49 -19.43
N ALA A 182 -9.54 13.32 -19.16
CA ALA A 182 -10.24 12.06 -18.96
C ALA A 182 -10.01 11.61 -17.50
N GLN A 183 -11.04 11.00 -16.90
CA GLN A 183 -10.97 10.43 -15.57
C GLN A 183 -10.84 8.91 -15.67
N ILE A 184 -10.00 8.31 -14.83
CA ILE A 184 -9.83 6.87 -14.74
C ILE A 184 -9.64 6.43 -13.28
N ALA A 185 -10.17 5.26 -12.94
CA ALA A 185 -10.00 4.67 -11.62
C ALA A 185 -9.69 3.18 -11.73
N PHE A 186 -9.03 2.67 -10.69
CA PHE A 186 -8.58 1.29 -10.61
C PHE A 186 -8.93 0.68 -9.26
N ALA A 187 -9.17 -0.62 -9.28
CA ALA A 187 -9.19 -1.50 -8.12
C ALA A 187 -8.35 -2.73 -8.50
N ALA A 188 -7.26 -2.99 -7.78
CA ALA A 188 -6.33 -4.07 -8.08
C ALA A 188 -5.85 -4.73 -6.78
N SER A 189 -5.23 -5.91 -6.87
CA SER A 189 -4.62 -6.53 -5.69
C SER A 189 -3.31 -5.85 -5.29
N GLU A 190 -2.57 -5.30 -6.26
CA GLU A 190 -1.26 -4.69 -6.01
C GLU A 190 -1.18 -3.34 -6.72
N LYS A 191 -0.43 -2.41 -6.12
CA LYS A 191 -0.23 -1.07 -6.70
C LYS A 191 0.56 -1.12 -8.00
N GLN A 192 1.53 -2.05 -8.13
CA GLN A 192 2.39 -2.14 -9.31
C GLN A 192 1.60 -2.40 -10.61
N VAL A 193 0.48 -3.13 -10.54
CA VAL A 193 -0.42 -3.35 -11.68
C VAL A 193 -1.05 -2.03 -12.15
N ILE A 194 -1.44 -1.18 -11.21
CA ILE A 194 -2.03 0.13 -11.51
C ILE A 194 -0.99 1.03 -12.16
N ASP A 195 0.25 1.01 -11.64
CA ASP A 195 1.33 1.83 -12.18
C ASP A 195 1.71 1.41 -13.61
N ALA A 196 1.86 0.10 -13.86
CA ALA A 196 2.10 -0.43 -15.20
C ALA A 196 0.97 -0.09 -16.19
N ALA A 197 -0.29 -0.12 -15.72
CA ALA A 197 -1.43 0.27 -16.54
C ALA A 197 -1.40 1.77 -16.88
N LEU A 198 -1.08 2.63 -15.92
CA LEU A 198 -1.00 4.08 -16.14
C LEU A 198 0.18 4.49 -17.01
N GLU A 199 1.33 3.84 -16.85
CA GLU A 199 2.49 4.01 -17.73
C GLU A 199 2.11 3.67 -19.18
N SER A 200 1.58 2.47 -19.42
CA SER A 200 1.12 2.04 -20.75
C SER A 200 0.05 2.98 -21.33
N LEU A 201 -0.90 3.45 -20.52
CA LEU A 201 -1.92 4.41 -20.95
C LEU A 201 -1.31 5.76 -21.33
N SER A 202 -0.33 6.26 -20.56
CA SER A 202 0.30 7.55 -20.82
C SER A 202 1.12 7.57 -22.12
N GLU A 203 1.70 6.42 -22.51
CA GLU A 203 2.38 6.26 -23.79
C GLU A 203 1.40 6.27 -24.97
N ALA A 204 0.21 5.68 -24.78
CA ALA A 204 -0.79 5.51 -25.82
C ALA A 204 -1.74 6.71 -25.97
N ASP A 205 -2.01 7.44 -24.89
CA ASP A 205 -3.01 8.51 -24.82
C ASP A 205 -2.54 9.65 -23.92
N ASN A 206 -2.31 10.80 -24.57
CA ASN A 206 -1.72 11.99 -23.98
C ASN A 206 -2.62 12.75 -22.99
N ARG A 207 -3.82 12.24 -22.72
CA ARG A 207 -4.71 12.75 -21.66
C ARG A 207 -4.29 12.23 -20.29
N PHE A 208 -3.67 11.05 -20.23
CA PHE A 208 -3.24 10.37 -19.00
C PHE A 208 -1.74 10.55 -18.76
N TRP A 209 -1.30 10.25 -17.54
CA TRP A 209 0.10 10.21 -17.13
C TRP A 209 0.39 9.05 -16.19
N SER A 210 1.66 8.71 -16.00
CA SER A 210 2.14 7.46 -15.36
C SER A 210 1.86 7.32 -13.86
N ARG A 211 1.21 8.30 -13.21
CA ARG A 211 0.92 8.28 -11.78
C ARG A 211 -0.52 8.65 -11.48
N ALA A 212 -1.20 7.87 -10.64
CA ALA A 212 -2.51 8.26 -10.15
C ALA A 212 -2.38 9.47 -9.22
N ASP A 213 -3.46 10.25 -9.12
CA ASP A 213 -3.53 11.35 -8.17
C ASP A 213 -3.58 10.84 -6.74
N ARG A 214 -4.34 9.76 -6.53
CA ARG A 214 -4.52 9.15 -5.22
C ARG A 214 -4.42 7.63 -5.33
N TYR A 215 -3.74 7.04 -4.35
CA TYR A 215 -3.75 5.61 -4.06
C TYR A 215 -4.21 5.42 -2.63
N TRP A 216 -5.00 4.40 -2.35
CA TRP A 216 -5.36 4.07 -0.98
C TRP A 216 -5.75 2.60 -0.83
N ASN A 217 -5.63 2.11 0.39
CA ASN A 217 -6.16 0.84 0.85
C ASN A 217 -7.38 1.15 1.76
N ALA A 218 -8.28 0.20 1.96
CA ALA A 218 -9.34 0.32 2.96
C ALA A 218 -9.60 -0.97 3.71
N ARG A 219 -10.21 -0.82 4.88
CA ARG A 219 -10.57 -1.92 5.77
C ARG A 219 -12.01 -2.35 5.55
N GLY A 220 -12.20 -3.62 5.21
CA GLY A 220 -13.54 -4.20 5.00
C GLY A 220 -14.45 -3.97 6.21
N GLY A 221 -15.69 -3.55 5.96
CA GLY A 221 -16.68 -3.33 7.01
C GLY A 221 -16.42 -2.13 7.91
N SER A 222 -15.46 -1.24 7.60
CA SER A 222 -15.18 -0.04 8.42
C SER A 222 -16.41 0.87 8.58
N HIS A 223 -16.58 1.48 9.76
CA HIS A 223 -17.63 2.47 10.00
C HIS A 223 -17.38 3.81 9.29
N THR A 224 -16.17 4.04 8.76
CA THR A 224 -15.77 5.28 8.06
C THR A 224 -16.11 5.27 6.57
N ASP A 225 -15.85 4.16 5.89
CA ASP A 225 -16.01 4.03 4.44
C ASP A 225 -16.60 2.69 3.98
N GLY A 226 -16.83 1.76 4.91
CA GLY A 226 -17.33 0.42 4.63
C GLY A 226 -16.32 -0.55 4.03
N GLY A 227 -15.10 -0.11 3.74
CA GLY A 227 -14.10 -0.89 3.00
C GLY A 227 -14.52 -1.20 1.57
N ALA A 228 -15.38 -0.38 0.99
CA ALA A 228 -15.90 -0.58 -0.35
C ALA A 228 -16.03 0.73 -1.11
N PHE A 229 -15.61 0.73 -2.37
CA PHE A 229 -15.65 1.89 -3.24
C PHE A 229 -16.32 1.57 -4.56
N ILE A 230 -17.11 2.53 -5.03
CA ILE A 230 -17.93 2.44 -6.22
C ILE A 230 -17.47 3.53 -7.18
N PHE A 231 -16.95 3.11 -8.33
CA PHE A 231 -16.57 3.98 -9.43
C PHE A 231 -17.65 3.90 -10.50
N SER A 232 -18.49 4.92 -10.60
CA SER A 232 -19.62 4.99 -11.52
C SER A 232 -19.31 5.90 -12.70
N VAL A 233 -19.37 5.36 -13.91
CA VAL A 233 -19.42 6.13 -15.15
C VAL A 233 -20.89 6.50 -15.39
N VAL A 234 -21.20 7.80 -15.34
CA VAL A 234 -22.56 8.34 -15.48
C VAL A 234 -22.62 9.35 -16.65
N PRO A 235 -23.73 9.41 -17.40
CA PRO A 235 -23.94 10.44 -18.42
C PRO A 235 -23.84 11.86 -17.83
N GLU A 236 -23.11 12.73 -18.50
CA GLU A 236 -23.02 14.16 -18.19
C GLU A 236 -22.96 14.96 -19.49
N GLY A 237 -24.05 15.68 -19.80
CA GLY A 237 -24.20 16.36 -21.08
C GLY A 237 -24.13 15.38 -22.26
N ASP A 238 -23.24 15.65 -23.22
CA ASP A 238 -22.98 14.77 -24.38
C ASP A 238 -21.91 13.69 -24.09
N GLY A 239 -21.38 13.64 -22.85
CA GLY A 239 -20.29 12.76 -22.45
C GLY A 239 -20.59 11.94 -21.20
N PHE A 240 -19.52 11.53 -20.52
CA PHE A 240 -19.60 10.77 -19.27
C PHE A 240 -18.67 11.37 -18.22
N ARG A 241 -19.07 11.26 -16.96
CA ARG A 241 -18.25 11.59 -15.79
C ARG A 241 -18.02 10.35 -14.94
N LEU A 242 -16.83 10.25 -14.38
CA LEU A 242 -16.51 9.27 -13.35
C LEU A 242 -16.87 9.85 -11.96
N GLN A 243 -17.69 9.13 -11.20
CA GLN A 243 -18.01 9.43 -9.82
C GLN A 243 -17.43 8.34 -8.92
N CYS A 244 -16.64 8.71 -7.93
CA CYS A 244 -16.16 7.79 -6.90
C CYS A 244 -16.92 8.03 -5.59
N THR A 245 -17.50 6.99 -5.02
CA THR A 245 -18.12 7.03 -3.68
C THR A 245 -17.69 5.86 -2.83
N ASN A 246 -17.71 6.02 -1.51
CA ASN A 246 -17.61 4.90 -0.57
C ASN A 246 -18.97 4.17 -0.39
N LYS A 247 -19.01 3.15 0.47
CA LYS A 247 -20.23 2.36 0.77
C LYS A 247 -21.42 3.22 1.21
N PHE A 248 -21.16 4.34 1.90
CA PHE A 248 -22.17 5.22 2.45
C PHE A 248 -22.62 6.33 1.49
N GLY A 249 -22.09 6.35 0.26
CA GLY A 249 -22.41 7.34 -0.77
C GLY A 249 -21.63 8.65 -0.63
N GLU A 250 -20.64 8.72 0.26
CA GLU A 250 -19.79 9.90 0.38
C GLU A 250 -18.83 9.95 -0.81
N HIS A 251 -18.71 11.14 -1.42
CA HIS A 251 -17.86 11.34 -2.58
C HIS A 251 -16.38 11.35 -2.21
N ILE A 252 -15.59 10.58 -2.94
CA ILE A 252 -14.13 10.67 -2.88
C ILE A 252 -13.72 11.62 -3.99
N THR A 253 -13.44 12.86 -3.59
CA THR A 253 -12.93 13.91 -4.45
C THR A 253 -11.43 14.09 -4.21
N LEU A 254 -10.71 14.48 -5.24
CA LEU A 254 -9.38 15.08 -5.06
C LEU A 254 -9.57 16.52 -4.53
N SER A 255 -8.75 16.95 -3.58
CA SER A 255 -8.80 18.34 -3.09
C SER A 255 -8.44 19.30 -4.24
N ASN A 256 -8.93 20.54 -4.15
CA ASN A 256 -8.88 21.59 -5.17
C ASN A 256 -7.66 21.65 -6.13
N THR A 257 -7.95 21.49 -7.44
CA THR A 257 -7.77 22.48 -8.53
C THR A 257 -6.44 22.74 -9.25
N SER A 258 -5.32 22.06 -9.01
CA SER A 258 -4.19 22.17 -9.95
C SER A 258 -4.47 21.33 -11.20
N GLN A 259 -4.38 21.96 -12.38
CA GLN A 259 -4.54 21.27 -13.67
C GLN A 259 -3.35 20.34 -13.90
N PRO A 260 -3.54 19.14 -14.48
CA PRO A 260 -2.43 18.26 -14.85
C PRO A 260 -1.60 18.85 -15.99
N HIS A 261 -0.36 18.38 -16.12
CA HIS A 261 0.56 18.82 -17.18
C HIS A 261 0.08 18.44 -18.58
N THR A 262 -0.82 17.46 -18.69
CA THR A 262 -1.40 17.01 -19.96
C THR A 262 -2.35 18.06 -20.56
N LEU A 263 -3.00 18.86 -19.70
CA LEU A 263 -3.88 19.98 -20.07
C LEU A 263 -3.13 21.31 -20.21
N LEU A 264 -2.13 21.57 -19.34
CA LEU A 264 -1.28 22.75 -19.39
C LEU A 264 0.06 22.43 -20.08
N ARG A 265 0.02 22.24 -21.40
CA ARG A 265 1.22 21.95 -22.19
C ARG A 265 2.06 23.21 -22.39
N GLU A 266 2.99 23.40 -21.46
CA GLU A 266 3.97 24.47 -21.50
C GLU A 266 5.32 23.92 -21.97
N GLU A 267 5.96 24.64 -22.90
CA GLU A 267 7.34 24.39 -23.29
C GLU A 267 8.30 24.74 -22.16
N ALA A 268 9.46 24.08 -22.13
CA ALA A 268 10.46 24.34 -21.11
C ALA A 268 10.92 25.81 -21.11
N SER A 269 10.85 26.47 -19.95
CA SER A 269 11.26 27.86 -19.72
C SER A 269 12.33 27.93 -18.62
N GLU A 270 12.98 29.09 -18.50
CA GLU A 270 14.04 29.30 -17.51
C GLU A 270 13.46 29.33 -16.08
N ALA A 271 13.93 28.43 -15.22
CA ALA A 271 13.45 28.30 -13.85
C ALA A 271 14.20 29.19 -12.84
N GLY A 272 15.33 29.78 -13.24
CA GLY A 272 16.17 30.63 -12.38
C GLY A 272 16.75 29.90 -11.17
N ALA A 273 16.99 28.58 -11.28
CA ALA A 273 17.43 27.75 -10.15
C ALA A 273 18.96 27.83 -9.91
N LEU A 274 19.37 27.47 -8.70
CA LEU A 274 20.76 27.36 -8.30
C LEU A 274 21.30 25.97 -8.70
N TYR A 275 22.37 25.97 -9.50
CA TYR A 275 23.14 24.79 -9.89
C TYR A 275 24.54 24.86 -9.24
N ASP A 276 25.28 23.75 -9.24
CA ASP A 276 26.65 23.66 -8.67
C ASP A 276 26.79 23.96 -7.16
N VAL A 277 25.71 23.76 -6.40
CA VAL A 277 25.70 23.83 -4.92
C VAL A 277 25.46 22.42 -4.33
N PRO A 278 25.76 22.17 -3.05
CA PRO A 278 25.41 20.91 -2.39
C PRO A 278 23.93 20.56 -2.56
N VAL A 279 23.62 19.26 -2.70
CA VAL A 279 22.27 18.75 -2.99
C VAL A 279 21.20 19.31 -2.05
N GLU A 280 21.49 19.42 -0.75
CA GLU A 280 20.57 19.98 0.25
C GLU A 280 20.29 21.48 0.04
N GLU A 281 21.30 22.24 -0.41
CA GLU A 281 21.15 23.66 -0.73
C GLU A 281 20.34 23.84 -2.02
N ALA A 282 20.60 23.01 -3.04
CA ALA A 282 19.82 23.00 -4.27
C ALA A 282 18.36 22.61 -4.01
N PHE A 283 18.11 21.62 -3.14
CA PHE A 283 16.77 21.23 -2.74
C PHE A 283 16.06 22.36 -1.96
N THR A 284 16.75 23.03 -1.05
CA THR A 284 16.22 24.20 -0.34
C THR A 284 15.87 25.35 -1.30
N ALA A 285 16.67 25.57 -2.34
CA ALA A 285 16.37 26.55 -3.38
C ALA A 285 15.15 26.15 -4.22
N PHE A 286 15.05 24.87 -4.59
CA PHE A 286 13.88 24.30 -5.28
C PHE A 286 12.59 24.51 -4.47
N LEU A 287 12.60 24.19 -3.17
CA LEU A 287 11.43 24.36 -2.29
C LEU A 287 10.91 25.81 -2.25
N LYS A 288 11.81 26.81 -2.38
CA LYS A 288 11.44 28.23 -2.39
C LYS A 288 10.83 28.68 -3.72
N ALA A 289 11.10 27.95 -4.81
CA ALA A 289 10.75 28.36 -6.16
C ALA A 289 9.55 27.59 -6.72
N VAL A 290 9.43 26.28 -6.41
CA VAL A 290 8.45 25.38 -7.02
C VAL A 290 7.00 25.81 -6.82
N SER A 291 6.67 26.47 -5.71
CA SER A 291 5.30 26.95 -5.44
C SER A 291 4.83 28.02 -6.43
N GLU A 292 5.76 28.73 -7.07
CA GLU A 292 5.47 29.79 -8.04
C GLU A 292 5.55 29.32 -9.50
N TRP A 293 6.05 28.10 -9.74
CA TRP A 293 6.32 27.57 -11.07
C TRP A 293 5.05 27.09 -11.81
N GLY A 294 5.11 27.21 -13.14
CA GLY A 294 4.30 26.44 -14.08
C GLY A 294 5.03 25.19 -14.56
N TYR A 295 4.40 24.44 -15.47
CA TYR A 295 5.01 23.24 -16.02
C TYR A 295 6.18 23.56 -16.95
N GLY A 296 6.20 24.76 -17.55
CA GLY A 296 7.33 25.24 -18.34
C GLY A 296 8.61 25.36 -17.51
N GLU A 297 8.54 26.05 -16.37
CA GLU A 297 9.69 26.21 -15.47
C GLU A 297 10.13 24.86 -14.90
N LEU A 298 9.19 24.01 -14.48
CA LEU A 298 9.51 22.66 -13.99
C LEU A 298 10.28 21.85 -15.06
N ARG A 299 9.81 21.85 -16.31
CA ARG A 299 10.48 21.11 -17.40
C ARG A 299 11.88 21.67 -17.69
N GLY A 300 12.03 23.00 -17.68
CA GLY A 300 13.33 23.64 -17.84
C GLY A 300 14.30 23.26 -16.72
N PHE A 301 13.83 23.33 -15.48
CA PHE A 301 14.57 22.93 -14.30
C PHE A 301 15.04 21.46 -14.38
N LEU A 302 14.15 20.52 -14.69
CA LEU A 302 14.49 19.10 -14.81
C LEU A 302 15.52 18.85 -15.93
N ARG A 303 15.34 19.49 -17.10
CA ARG A 303 16.32 19.42 -18.20
C ARG A 303 17.70 19.97 -17.82
N ASP A 304 17.75 20.97 -16.94
CA ASP A 304 19.02 21.51 -16.47
C ASP A 304 19.67 20.64 -15.40
N ILE A 305 18.88 19.96 -14.56
CA ILE A 305 19.40 18.93 -13.63
C ILE A 305 19.98 17.74 -14.41
N GLU A 306 19.33 17.29 -15.49
CA GLU A 306 19.83 16.20 -16.34
C GLU A 306 21.25 16.44 -16.89
N LYS A 307 21.67 17.72 -16.99
CA LYS A 307 23.00 18.11 -17.46
C LYS A 307 24.04 18.17 -16.33
N GLN A 308 23.62 18.09 -15.07
CA GLN A 308 24.50 18.15 -13.91
C GLN A 308 25.27 16.84 -13.74
N PRO A 309 26.37 16.83 -12.96
CA PRO A 309 27.02 15.59 -12.58
C PRO A 309 26.02 14.60 -11.95
N ARG A 310 26.07 13.34 -12.41
CA ARG A 310 25.02 12.33 -12.14
C ARG A 310 24.74 12.08 -10.66
N ARG A 311 25.74 12.17 -9.79
CA ARG A 311 25.56 11.92 -8.34
C ARG A 311 24.67 13.01 -7.75
N GLU A 312 24.96 14.26 -8.08
CA GLU A 312 24.23 15.44 -7.63
C GLU A 312 22.84 15.49 -8.27
N ALA A 313 22.74 15.16 -9.56
CA ALA A 313 21.46 15.09 -10.29
C ALA A 313 20.51 14.04 -9.69
N ILE A 314 20.96 12.81 -9.51
CA ILE A 314 20.20 11.73 -8.87
C ILE A 314 19.84 12.14 -7.44
N GLY A 315 20.80 12.62 -6.65
CA GLY A 315 20.56 13.01 -5.26
C GLY A 315 19.45 14.08 -5.12
N LEU A 316 19.47 15.12 -5.95
CA LEU A 316 18.45 16.17 -5.93
C LEU A 316 17.08 15.64 -6.38
N MET A 317 17.03 14.88 -7.48
CA MET A 317 15.76 14.30 -7.94
C MET A 317 15.17 13.30 -6.95
N THR A 318 16.01 12.54 -6.26
CA THR A 318 15.57 11.63 -5.20
C THR A 318 14.97 12.39 -4.01
N LEU A 319 15.53 13.54 -3.61
CA LEU A 319 14.89 14.40 -2.59
C LEU A 319 13.55 14.96 -3.07
N ILE A 320 13.47 15.42 -4.33
CA ILE A 320 12.22 15.92 -4.94
C ILE A 320 11.16 14.82 -4.96
N LEU A 321 11.55 13.58 -5.28
CA LEU A 321 10.67 12.41 -5.29
C LEU A 321 10.17 12.03 -3.88
N ASN A 322 11.09 11.97 -2.92
CA ASN A 322 10.85 11.41 -1.58
C ASN A 322 10.22 12.39 -0.57
N ARG A 323 10.48 13.69 -0.70
CA ARG A 323 10.02 14.70 0.26
C ARG A 323 8.59 15.15 -0.07
N ARG A 324 7.87 15.59 0.97
CA ARG A 324 6.55 16.22 0.86
C ARG A 324 6.72 17.72 1.07
N TYR A 325 6.09 18.49 0.19
CA TYR A 325 6.23 19.94 0.13
C TYR A 325 5.09 20.54 -0.72
N PRO A 326 4.75 21.83 -0.50
CA PRO A 326 3.83 22.58 -1.34
C PRO A 326 4.25 22.61 -2.80
N THR A 327 3.33 22.24 -3.68
CA THR A 327 3.54 22.20 -5.13
C THR A 327 2.95 23.41 -5.86
N GLY A 328 2.25 24.28 -5.13
CA GLY A 328 1.64 25.49 -5.68
C GLY A 328 0.62 25.16 -6.75
N LYS A 329 0.86 25.62 -7.99
CA LYS A 329 -0.04 25.39 -9.12
C LYS A 329 0.17 24.02 -9.78
N LEU A 330 1.26 23.33 -9.47
CA LEU A 330 1.62 22.06 -10.08
C LEU A 330 0.86 20.94 -9.40
N ARG A 331 0.17 20.12 -10.18
CA ARG A 331 -0.38 18.88 -9.65
C ARG A 331 0.74 17.92 -9.27
N ARG A 332 0.75 17.44 -8.03
CA ARG A 332 1.81 16.57 -7.50
C ARG A 332 2.03 15.31 -8.32
N SER A 333 0.98 14.60 -8.71
CA SER A 333 1.09 13.37 -9.52
C SER A 333 1.76 13.64 -10.88
N SER A 334 1.44 14.78 -11.51
CA SER A 334 2.07 15.24 -12.75
C SER A 334 3.53 15.68 -12.54
N LEU A 335 3.83 16.42 -11.47
CA LEU A 335 5.20 16.79 -11.13
C LEU A 335 6.06 15.53 -10.96
N LEU A 336 5.57 14.56 -10.18
CA LEU A 336 6.30 13.33 -9.90
C LEU A 336 6.43 12.43 -11.13
N ALA A 337 5.44 12.39 -12.04
CA ALA A 337 5.57 11.70 -13.32
C ALA A 337 6.72 12.30 -14.17
N LEU A 338 6.83 13.63 -14.23
CA LEU A 338 7.93 14.29 -14.94
C LEU A 338 9.30 14.07 -14.27
N VAL A 339 9.34 13.97 -12.94
CA VAL A 339 10.55 13.63 -12.19
C VAL A 339 10.97 12.19 -12.47
N ASP A 340 10.03 11.24 -12.52
CA ASP A 340 10.33 9.84 -12.86
C ASP A 340 10.94 9.73 -14.26
N GLU A 341 10.33 10.37 -15.26
CA GLU A 341 10.86 10.38 -16.63
C GLU A 341 12.29 10.94 -16.68
N SER A 342 12.57 11.97 -15.87
CA SER A 342 13.88 12.62 -15.80
C SER A 342 14.92 11.73 -15.10
N LEU A 343 14.55 11.09 -13.98
CA LEU A 343 15.35 10.09 -13.31
C LEU A 343 15.69 8.92 -14.23
N GLU A 344 14.70 8.41 -14.98
CA GLU A 344 14.90 7.32 -15.92
C GLU A 344 15.88 7.69 -17.02
N ARG A 345 15.80 8.90 -17.58
CA ARG A 345 16.79 9.42 -18.54
C ARG A 345 18.20 9.46 -17.94
N ILE A 346 18.34 9.92 -16.69
CA ILE A 346 19.65 9.97 -16.01
C ILE A 346 20.20 8.56 -15.79
N PHE A 347 19.40 7.63 -15.28
CA PHE A 347 19.84 6.25 -15.06
C PHE A 347 20.21 5.55 -16.37
N THR A 348 19.39 5.71 -17.42
CA THR A 348 19.68 5.18 -18.75
C THR A 348 20.99 5.76 -19.30
N SER A 349 21.29 7.04 -19.06
CA SER A 349 22.56 7.64 -19.46
C SER A 349 23.78 6.97 -18.81
N VAL A 350 23.64 6.47 -17.57
CA VAL A 350 24.70 5.71 -16.87
C VAL A 350 24.93 4.36 -17.55
N ILE A 351 23.85 3.70 -17.98
CA ILE A 351 23.93 2.41 -18.68
C ILE A 351 24.70 2.56 -19.99
N VAL A 352 24.46 3.67 -20.71
CA VAL A 352 25.13 3.97 -21.99
C VAL A 352 26.60 4.34 -21.79
N GLU A 353 26.90 5.18 -20.81
CA GLU A 353 28.25 5.67 -20.53
C GLU A 353 28.49 5.69 -19.02
N GLU A 354 29.43 4.92 -18.48
CA GLU A 354 29.75 4.96 -17.05
C GLU A 354 30.37 6.30 -16.61
N CYS A 355 30.37 6.61 -15.32
CA CYS A 355 31.10 7.78 -14.79
C CYS A 355 31.94 7.43 -13.55
N LYS A 356 32.53 8.47 -12.95
CA LYS A 356 33.35 8.35 -11.73
C LYS A 356 32.58 7.80 -10.52
N ASP A 357 31.25 7.91 -10.51
CA ASP A 357 30.40 7.55 -9.37
C ASP A 357 29.58 6.29 -9.61
N PHE A 358 29.23 6.01 -10.88
CA PHE A 358 28.32 4.95 -11.27
C PHE A 358 28.88 4.11 -12.41
N CYS A 359 28.56 2.82 -12.38
CA CYS A 359 28.98 1.82 -13.37
C CYS A 359 27.88 0.79 -13.60
N VAL A 360 28.06 -0.10 -14.58
CA VAL A 360 27.11 -1.18 -14.87
C VAL A 360 27.56 -2.53 -14.28
N GLY A 361 28.50 -2.52 -13.33
CA GLY A 361 28.92 -3.72 -12.59
C GLY A 361 29.75 -4.71 -13.40
N LYS A 362 30.31 -4.30 -14.55
CA LYS A 362 31.23 -5.13 -15.36
C LYS A 362 32.60 -5.19 -14.69
N GLY A 363 33.00 -6.37 -14.23
CA GLY A 363 34.30 -6.61 -13.60
C GLY A 363 34.22 -6.63 -12.07
N GLY A 364 35.34 -6.29 -11.41
CA GLY A 364 35.44 -6.30 -9.95
C GLY A 364 35.01 -4.97 -9.32
N PRO A 365 34.67 -4.96 -8.02
CA PRO A 365 34.25 -3.76 -7.31
C PRO A 365 35.37 -2.72 -7.22
N ASP A 366 35.06 -1.48 -7.58
CA ASP A 366 36.01 -0.35 -7.62
C ASP A 366 35.57 0.86 -6.76
N GLY A 367 34.52 0.66 -5.94
CA GLY A 367 33.97 1.66 -5.03
C GLY A 367 32.81 2.50 -5.59
N ARG A 368 32.54 2.41 -6.90
CA ARG A 368 31.37 3.00 -7.56
C ARG A 368 30.08 2.27 -7.19
N SER A 369 28.95 2.91 -7.44
CA SER A 369 27.63 2.29 -7.35
C SER A 369 27.27 1.60 -8.66
N VAL A 370 26.72 0.38 -8.59
CA VAL A 370 26.20 -0.33 -9.77
C VAL A 370 24.79 0.13 -10.04
N VAL A 371 24.53 0.61 -11.25
CA VAL A 371 23.18 0.94 -11.72
C VAL A 371 22.63 -0.23 -12.52
N ILE A 372 21.43 -0.67 -12.19
CA ILE A 372 20.78 -1.86 -12.75
C ILE A 372 19.40 -1.43 -13.28
N ASP A 373 19.19 -1.63 -14.57
CA ASP A 373 17.85 -1.57 -15.17
C ASP A 373 17.13 -2.89 -14.89
N ALA A 374 16.09 -2.84 -14.07
CA ALA A 374 15.35 -4.02 -13.67
C ALA A 374 14.60 -4.66 -14.85
N ARG A 375 14.24 -3.91 -15.89
CA ARG A 375 13.47 -4.38 -17.06
C ARG A 375 14.20 -5.43 -17.89
N GLU A 376 15.52 -5.51 -17.74
CA GLU A 376 16.37 -6.52 -18.38
C GLU A 376 16.31 -7.90 -17.68
N PHE A 377 15.54 -8.01 -16.59
CA PHE A 377 15.42 -9.22 -15.78
C PHE A 377 13.98 -9.71 -15.70
N ASP A 378 13.81 -11.00 -15.41
CA ASP A 378 12.50 -11.54 -15.09
C ASP A 378 12.03 -11.03 -13.72
N ILE A 379 10.71 -10.89 -13.56
CA ILE A 379 10.08 -10.52 -12.28
C ILE A 379 10.36 -11.56 -11.17
N GLU A 380 10.43 -12.84 -11.55
CA GLU A 380 10.73 -13.98 -10.68
C GLU A 380 11.32 -15.16 -11.47
N GLY A 381 11.82 -16.18 -10.78
CA GLY A 381 12.40 -17.38 -11.40
C GLY A 381 13.92 -17.29 -11.64
N PRO A 382 14.49 -18.21 -12.45
CA PRO A 382 15.94 -18.33 -12.61
C PRO A 382 16.64 -17.13 -13.26
N GLY A 383 15.94 -16.37 -14.11
CA GLY A 383 16.44 -15.15 -14.75
C GLY A 383 16.13 -13.88 -13.96
N SER A 384 15.74 -14.00 -12.70
CA SER A 384 15.20 -12.88 -11.93
C SER A 384 16.25 -11.87 -11.48
N LEU A 385 15.79 -10.63 -11.31
CA LEU A 385 16.57 -9.52 -10.78
C LEU A 385 17.19 -9.87 -9.41
N ALA A 386 16.44 -10.55 -8.55
CA ALA A 386 16.92 -10.95 -7.21
C ALA A 386 18.17 -11.83 -7.28
N ILE A 387 18.22 -12.78 -8.22
CA ILE A 387 19.39 -13.64 -8.43
C ILE A 387 20.56 -12.81 -8.97
N GLY A 388 20.33 -11.98 -9.99
CA GLY A 388 21.37 -11.11 -10.56
C GLY A 388 22.02 -10.19 -9.53
N ILE A 389 21.21 -9.59 -8.64
CA ILE A 389 21.70 -8.79 -7.52
C ILE A 389 22.52 -9.64 -6.53
N GLY A 390 22.04 -10.84 -6.18
CA GLY A 390 22.75 -11.76 -5.30
C GLY A 390 24.14 -12.13 -5.83
N GLU A 391 24.27 -12.30 -7.14
CA GLU A 391 25.56 -12.55 -7.80
C GLU A 391 26.50 -11.34 -7.73
N LEU A 392 25.99 -10.13 -7.96
CA LEU A 392 26.77 -8.90 -7.79
C LEU A 392 27.29 -8.75 -6.36
N VAL A 393 26.43 -8.96 -5.36
CA VAL A 393 26.80 -8.91 -3.95
C VAL A 393 27.87 -9.96 -3.62
N LYS A 394 27.70 -11.19 -4.11
CA LYS A 394 28.68 -12.28 -3.93
C LYS A 394 30.03 -11.94 -4.55
N ASN A 395 30.06 -11.17 -5.64
CA ASN A 395 31.28 -10.68 -6.29
C ASN A 395 31.87 -9.43 -5.60
N GLY A 396 31.30 -8.97 -4.48
CA GLY A 396 31.83 -7.88 -3.67
C GLY A 396 31.29 -6.49 -4.03
N TRP A 397 30.24 -6.41 -4.84
CA TRP A 397 29.52 -5.15 -5.07
C TRP A 397 28.59 -4.86 -3.89
N HIS A 398 28.73 -3.68 -3.29
CA HIS A 398 28.00 -3.33 -2.07
C HIS A 398 27.08 -2.12 -2.22
N LYS A 399 27.14 -1.37 -3.33
CA LYS A 399 26.29 -0.19 -3.55
C LYS A 399 25.53 -0.39 -4.84
N LEU A 400 24.24 -0.61 -4.75
CA LEU A 400 23.39 -0.95 -5.89
C LEU A 400 22.27 0.09 -6.00
N VAL A 401 21.99 0.51 -7.22
CA VAL A 401 20.88 1.40 -7.57
C VAL A 401 20.06 0.69 -8.63
N ILE A 402 18.82 0.37 -8.30
CA ILE A 402 17.91 -0.38 -9.15
C ILE A 402 16.82 0.57 -9.62
N PHE A 403 16.58 0.64 -10.91
CA PHE A 403 15.50 1.45 -11.49
C PHE A 403 14.68 0.64 -12.49
N GLY A 404 13.51 1.15 -12.88
CA GLY A 404 12.61 0.45 -13.81
C GLY A 404 11.95 -0.79 -13.18
N CYS A 405 11.66 -0.75 -11.88
CA CYS A 405 10.96 -1.86 -11.24
C CYS A 405 9.47 -1.91 -11.63
N HIS A 406 9.01 -3.07 -12.13
CA HIS A 406 7.60 -3.37 -12.43
C HIS A 406 7.15 -4.69 -11.79
N GLY A 407 7.15 -4.73 -10.46
CA GLY A 407 6.73 -5.90 -9.69
C GLY A 407 7.83 -6.93 -9.41
N HIS A 408 9.10 -6.63 -9.71
CA HIS A 408 10.24 -7.53 -9.44
C HIS A 408 10.29 -7.95 -7.97
N ARG A 409 10.21 -9.26 -7.72
CA ARG A 409 10.04 -9.85 -6.39
C ARG A 409 11.38 -10.15 -5.74
N PHE A 410 11.38 -10.32 -4.42
CA PHE A 410 12.53 -10.82 -3.64
C PHE A 410 13.81 -9.96 -3.75
N ILE A 411 13.71 -8.68 -4.13
CA ILE A 411 14.85 -7.74 -4.08
C ILE A 411 15.43 -7.75 -2.66
N ALA A 412 16.76 -7.77 -2.55
CA ALA A 412 17.47 -7.81 -1.28
C ALA A 412 17.29 -9.09 -0.42
N ASN A 413 16.93 -10.22 -1.04
CA ASN A 413 16.82 -11.50 -0.35
C ASN A 413 18.10 -12.35 -0.48
N GLY A 414 18.46 -13.06 0.59
CA GLY A 414 19.42 -14.17 0.50
C GLY A 414 20.91 -13.82 0.46
N PHE A 415 21.32 -12.63 0.91
CA PHE A 415 22.74 -12.23 0.91
C PHE A 415 23.61 -12.86 2.01
N GLY A 416 22.99 -13.47 3.02
CA GLY A 416 23.69 -14.05 4.17
C GLY A 416 24.08 -13.00 5.23
N SER A 417 24.74 -13.47 6.30
CA SER A 417 24.99 -12.68 7.52
C SER A 417 26.04 -11.57 7.40
N ASP A 418 26.83 -11.57 6.33
CA ASP A 418 27.90 -10.59 6.11
C ASP A 418 27.45 -9.43 5.19
N SER A 419 26.14 -9.20 5.07
CA SER A 419 25.56 -8.21 4.15
C SER A 419 25.53 -6.78 4.69
N SER A 420 26.11 -6.50 5.86
CA SER A 420 26.07 -5.18 6.53
C SER A 420 26.70 -4.01 5.75
N LYS A 421 27.51 -4.32 4.73
CA LYS A 421 28.08 -3.31 3.83
C LYS A 421 27.18 -2.98 2.63
N VAL A 422 26.18 -3.83 2.36
CA VAL A 422 25.32 -3.71 1.18
C VAL A 422 24.30 -2.60 1.41
N CYS A 423 24.21 -1.68 0.46
CA CYS A 423 23.23 -0.62 0.37
C CYS A 423 22.53 -0.71 -0.99
N ILE A 424 21.20 -0.74 -0.99
CA ILE A 424 20.39 -0.86 -2.20
C ILE A 424 19.35 0.26 -2.22
N GLU A 425 19.38 1.07 -3.26
CA GLU A 425 18.35 2.07 -3.56
C GLU A 425 17.43 1.52 -4.65
N VAL A 426 16.11 1.53 -4.43
CA VAL A 426 15.11 0.92 -5.32
C VAL A 426 14.14 1.99 -5.82
N TYR A 427 14.16 2.22 -7.14
CA TYR A 427 13.30 3.17 -7.86
C TYR A 427 12.26 2.41 -8.70
N GLY A 428 11.04 2.95 -8.75
CA GLY A 428 9.88 2.31 -9.39
C GLY A 428 9.12 1.39 -8.43
N SER A 429 8.27 0.53 -8.99
CA SER A 429 7.35 -0.31 -8.23
C SER A 429 7.94 -1.69 -8.00
N SER A 430 8.61 -1.90 -6.85
CA SER A 430 9.06 -3.23 -6.44
C SER A 430 7.89 -4.19 -6.24
N GLY A 431 8.13 -5.50 -6.34
CA GLY A 431 7.14 -6.54 -6.02
C GLY A 431 7.20 -7.03 -4.58
N ASP A 432 6.46 -8.11 -4.30
CA ASP A 432 6.41 -8.76 -3.00
C ASP A 432 7.79 -9.21 -2.49
N TYR A 433 7.86 -9.43 -1.17
CA TYR A 433 9.00 -10.05 -0.49
C TYR A 433 10.33 -9.29 -0.57
N LEU A 434 10.31 -8.01 -0.96
CA LEU A 434 11.50 -7.16 -0.87
C LEU A 434 12.05 -7.15 0.57
N GLY A 435 13.35 -7.37 0.72
CA GLY A 435 14.02 -7.42 2.02
C GLY A 435 13.68 -8.65 2.87
N SER A 436 13.00 -9.65 2.30
CA SER A 436 12.72 -10.90 3.02
C SER A 436 14.03 -11.62 3.36
N GLY A 437 14.17 -12.05 4.61
CA GLY A 437 15.37 -12.73 5.11
C GLY A 437 16.63 -11.85 5.18
N MET A 438 16.50 -10.53 5.05
CA MET A 438 17.64 -9.60 5.11
C MET A 438 18.38 -9.70 6.46
N ASP A 439 19.71 -9.77 6.40
CA ASP A 439 20.60 -9.89 7.56
C ASP A 439 21.80 -8.95 7.44
N GLY A 440 21.53 -7.65 7.61
CA GLY A 440 22.54 -6.60 7.79
C GLY A 440 22.45 -5.47 6.76
N ALA A 441 21.99 -5.74 5.54
CA ALA A 441 21.93 -4.74 4.47
C ALA A 441 21.05 -3.53 4.82
N ARG A 442 21.29 -2.42 4.13
CA ARG A 442 20.40 -1.26 4.09
C ARG A 442 19.66 -1.23 2.75
N VAL A 443 18.34 -1.12 2.79
CA VAL A 443 17.50 -1.00 1.59
C VAL A 443 16.62 0.24 1.72
N VAL A 444 16.63 1.08 0.68
CA VAL A 444 15.80 2.28 0.58
C VAL A 444 14.87 2.13 -0.62
N VAL A 445 13.57 2.24 -0.40
CA VAL A 445 12.52 2.16 -1.42
C VAL A 445 11.98 3.57 -1.67
N HIS A 446 12.22 4.11 -2.86
CA HIS A 446 11.77 5.44 -3.30
C HIS A 446 10.33 5.41 -3.82
N GLY A 447 9.42 4.93 -2.98
CA GLY A 447 8.04 4.68 -3.33
C GLY A 447 7.37 3.77 -2.31
N ASN A 448 6.42 2.97 -2.79
CA ASN A 448 5.63 2.08 -1.95
C ASN A 448 6.23 0.66 -1.96
N GLY A 449 6.09 -0.04 -0.83
CA GLY A 449 6.34 -1.46 -0.71
C GLY A 449 5.09 -2.29 -0.98
N GLN A 450 5.23 -3.45 -1.61
CA GLN A 450 4.13 -4.42 -1.76
C GLN A 450 4.06 -5.34 -0.53
N ASP A 451 3.42 -6.49 -0.68
CA ASP A 451 3.15 -7.42 0.40
C ASP A 451 4.41 -8.14 0.88
N GLN A 452 4.38 -8.59 2.13
CA GLN A 452 5.44 -9.39 2.78
C GLN A 452 6.82 -8.74 2.75
N LEU A 453 6.88 -7.42 2.57
CA LEU A 453 8.11 -6.64 2.63
C LEU A 453 8.77 -6.81 4.01
N GLY A 454 10.06 -7.15 4.04
CA GLY A 454 10.81 -7.40 5.27
C GLY A 454 10.38 -8.68 6.02
N GLN A 455 9.72 -9.63 5.37
CA GLN A 455 9.39 -10.91 6.01
C GLN A 455 10.64 -11.57 6.59
N ILE A 456 10.54 -12.11 7.82
CA ILE A 456 11.63 -12.78 8.55
C ILE A 456 12.95 -11.98 8.59
N LEU A 457 12.88 -10.64 8.43
CA LEU A 457 14.03 -9.75 8.48
C LEU A 457 14.75 -9.90 9.81
N LYS A 458 16.05 -10.20 9.75
CA LYS A 458 16.85 -10.54 10.92
C LYS A 458 17.60 -9.34 11.48
N SER A 459 18.25 -8.58 10.61
CA SER A 459 19.01 -7.38 10.98
C SER A 459 19.19 -6.47 9.76
N GLY A 460 19.66 -5.23 9.97
CA GLY A 460 19.85 -4.23 8.92
C GLY A 460 18.83 -3.09 9.00
N GLU A 461 18.75 -2.32 7.93
CA GLU A 461 17.89 -1.13 7.83
C GLU A 461 16.99 -1.19 6.60
N LEU A 462 15.72 -0.81 6.77
CA LEU A 462 14.75 -0.72 5.68
C LEU A 462 14.00 0.60 5.77
N VAL A 463 14.05 1.39 4.70
CA VAL A 463 13.41 2.70 4.62
C VAL A 463 12.47 2.72 3.43
N VAL A 464 11.21 3.10 3.64
CA VAL A 464 10.18 3.15 2.59
C VAL A 464 9.55 4.55 2.56
N HIS A 465 9.69 5.25 1.44
CA HIS A 465 9.16 6.60 1.20
C HIS A 465 7.68 6.64 0.78
N GLY A 466 6.93 5.62 1.18
CA GLY A 466 5.52 5.43 0.82
C GLY A 466 4.83 4.49 1.80
N ASP A 467 3.74 3.90 1.34
CA ASP A 467 2.96 2.90 2.05
C ASP A 467 3.58 1.50 1.90
N VAL A 468 3.20 0.57 2.78
CA VAL A 468 3.57 -0.85 2.72
C VAL A 468 2.34 -1.77 2.71
N GLY A 469 2.44 -2.85 1.94
CA GLY A 469 1.37 -3.83 1.74
C GLY A 469 1.10 -4.75 2.93
N GLN A 470 0.30 -5.79 2.67
CA GLN A 470 -0.16 -6.78 3.63
C GLN A 470 1.00 -7.56 4.24
N THR A 471 0.89 -7.92 5.53
CA THR A 471 1.84 -8.78 6.25
C THR A 471 3.29 -8.28 6.21
N PHE A 472 3.46 -6.96 6.13
CA PHE A 472 4.75 -6.29 6.29
C PHE A 472 5.48 -6.79 7.55
N MET A 473 6.75 -7.17 7.41
CA MET A 473 7.59 -7.74 8.47
C MET A 473 7.02 -8.98 9.16
N TYR A 474 6.25 -9.82 8.44
CA TYR A 474 5.80 -11.11 8.95
C TYR A 474 6.96 -11.91 9.57
N GLY A 475 6.84 -12.28 10.84
CA GLY A 475 7.81 -13.13 11.52
C GLY A 475 9.22 -12.54 11.66
N ALA A 476 9.40 -11.22 11.53
CA ALA A 476 10.70 -10.55 11.65
C ALA A 476 11.38 -10.85 12.99
N LYS A 477 12.72 -10.83 13.00
CA LYS A 477 13.57 -11.11 14.18
C LYS A 477 14.27 -9.86 14.73
N GLY A 478 14.42 -8.82 13.91
CA GLY A 478 15.19 -7.62 14.24
C GLY A 478 15.06 -6.53 13.17
N GLY A 479 16.04 -5.63 13.14
CA GLY A 479 16.16 -4.55 12.15
C GLY A 479 15.60 -3.20 12.63
N HIS A 480 16.09 -2.13 12.00
CA HIS A 480 15.57 -0.78 12.15
C HIS A 480 14.81 -0.39 10.89
N VAL A 481 13.50 -0.16 11.00
CA VAL A 481 12.64 0.01 9.83
C VAL A 481 11.80 1.29 9.94
N PHE A 482 11.75 2.06 8.86
CA PHE A 482 11.13 3.37 8.82
C PHE A 482 10.19 3.46 7.62
N ILE A 483 8.92 3.77 7.88
CA ILE A 483 7.86 3.87 6.87
C ILE A 483 7.27 5.29 6.89
N GLN A 484 7.32 5.98 5.76
CA GLN A 484 6.78 7.33 5.64
C GLN A 484 5.25 7.35 5.64
N GLY A 485 4.63 6.34 5.02
CA GLY A 485 3.19 6.24 4.88
C GLY A 485 2.54 5.25 5.84
N ASN A 486 1.48 4.62 5.34
CA ASN A 486 0.63 3.67 6.05
C ASN A 486 1.12 2.23 5.88
N ALA A 487 0.68 1.36 6.77
CA ALA A 487 0.75 -0.09 6.61
C ALA A 487 -0.67 -0.65 6.41
N ALA A 488 -0.80 -1.64 5.52
CA ALA A 488 -2.06 -2.34 5.28
C ALA A 488 -2.42 -3.29 6.45
N GLY A 489 -2.90 -4.50 6.17
CA GLY A 489 -3.28 -5.47 7.20
C GLY A 489 -2.12 -6.28 7.77
N ARG A 490 -2.19 -6.61 9.06
CA ARG A 490 -1.29 -7.53 9.79
C ARG A 490 0.21 -7.20 9.77
N PRO A 491 0.62 -5.91 9.86
CA PRO A 491 2.04 -5.60 9.95
C PRO A 491 2.63 -6.14 11.26
N LEU A 492 3.86 -6.66 11.17
CA LEU A 492 4.63 -7.29 12.24
C LEU A 492 4.01 -8.53 12.89
N ILE A 493 3.01 -9.16 12.27
CA ILE A 493 2.44 -10.41 12.80
C ILE A 493 3.53 -11.46 13.07
N ASN A 494 3.47 -12.11 14.23
CA ASN A 494 4.44 -13.13 14.68
C ASN A 494 5.90 -12.66 14.79
N SER A 495 6.16 -11.35 14.79
CA SER A 495 7.53 -10.84 14.96
C SER A 495 8.06 -11.09 16.36
N VAL A 496 9.35 -11.37 16.47
CA VAL A 496 10.04 -11.76 17.70
C VAL A 496 11.39 -11.05 17.82
N GLY A 497 12.04 -11.14 18.97
CA GLY A 497 13.39 -10.60 19.12
C GLY A 497 13.39 -9.08 19.22
N ARG A 498 14.09 -8.39 18.31
CA ARG A 498 14.40 -6.95 18.44
C ARG A 498 13.99 -6.04 17.27
N PRO A 499 12.85 -6.24 16.57
CA PRO A 499 12.42 -5.33 15.51
C PRO A 499 12.11 -3.95 16.09
N ARG A 500 12.64 -2.90 15.47
CA ARG A 500 12.49 -1.50 15.89
C ARG A 500 11.93 -0.70 14.73
N VAL A 501 10.64 -0.37 14.78
CA VAL A 501 9.91 0.13 13.61
C VAL A 501 9.23 1.45 13.88
N VAL A 502 9.30 2.39 12.93
CA VAL A 502 8.52 3.64 12.92
C VAL A 502 7.58 3.62 11.73
N ILE A 503 6.29 3.80 11.98
CA ILE A 503 5.24 3.99 10.98
C ILE A 503 4.66 5.39 11.18
N ASN A 504 4.88 6.28 10.22
CA ASN A 504 4.42 7.67 10.33
C ASN A 504 2.92 7.82 10.06
N GLY A 505 2.40 7.02 9.13
CA GLY A 505 0.96 6.91 8.86
C GLY A 505 0.22 6.12 9.93
N THR A 506 -0.79 5.38 9.47
CA THR A 506 -1.55 4.44 10.29
C THR A 506 -1.31 2.99 9.87
N CYS A 507 -1.87 2.06 10.65
CA CYS A 507 -2.05 0.67 10.26
C CYS A 507 -3.54 0.38 10.15
N LEU A 508 -3.99 -0.23 9.06
CA LEU A 508 -5.42 -0.48 8.86
C LEU A 508 -6.00 -1.43 9.91
N ASP A 509 -5.39 -2.60 10.14
CA ASP A 509 -5.74 -3.47 11.25
C ASP A 509 -4.65 -4.52 11.58
N TYR A 510 -4.76 -5.19 12.73
CA TYR A 510 -3.88 -6.27 13.20
C TYR A 510 -2.40 -5.88 13.39
N LEU A 511 -2.12 -4.62 13.77
CA LEU A 511 -0.73 -4.21 14.03
C LEU A 511 -0.14 -5.00 15.20
N ALA A 512 0.97 -5.68 14.94
CA ALA A 512 1.73 -6.46 15.91
C ALA A 512 0.89 -7.55 16.61
N GLU A 513 0.07 -8.24 15.84
CA GLU A 513 -0.60 -9.47 16.26
C GLU A 513 0.42 -10.57 16.59
N SER A 514 0.26 -11.25 17.72
CA SER A 514 1.19 -12.28 18.21
C SER A 514 2.64 -11.79 18.28
N PHE A 515 2.86 -10.54 18.70
CA PHE A 515 4.19 -9.96 18.86
C PHE A 515 4.88 -10.52 20.11
N MET A 516 6.09 -11.05 19.94
CA MET A 516 6.85 -11.74 20.99
C MET A 516 8.27 -11.17 21.09
N ALA A 517 8.38 -9.84 21.14
CA ALA A 517 9.64 -9.13 20.99
C ALA A 517 10.35 -8.78 22.31
N GLY A 518 10.11 -9.49 23.42
CA GLY A 518 10.80 -9.23 24.69
C GLY A 518 10.54 -7.84 25.29
N ASP A 519 11.33 -7.38 26.26
CA ASP A 519 11.12 -6.06 26.88
C ASP A 519 11.83 -4.94 26.09
N PRO A 520 11.11 -3.92 25.57
CA PRO A 520 11.72 -2.80 24.84
C PRO A 520 12.86 -2.09 25.57
N LEU A 521 12.84 -2.08 26.91
CA LEU A 521 13.87 -1.43 27.72
C LEU A 521 15.12 -2.32 27.91
N ASN A 522 15.04 -3.59 27.54
CA ASN A 522 16.10 -4.60 27.65
C ASN A 522 16.40 -5.25 26.29
N ASP A 523 16.58 -4.41 25.26
CA ASP A 523 16.87 -4.79 23.85
C ASP A 523 15.77 -5.57 23.13
N GLY A 524 14.55 -5.56 23.65
CA GLY A 524 13.37 -6.05 22.95
C GLY A 524 12.91 -5.13 21.83
N GLY A 525 12.05 -5.65 20.97
CA GLY A 525 11.45 -4.93 19.85
C GLY A 525 10.22 -4.13 20.23
N PHE A 526 9.96 -3.07 19.45
CA PHE A 526 8.81 -2.21 19.61
C PHE A 526 8.46 -1.51 18.28
N VAL A 527 7.23 -0.98 18.23
CA VAL A 527 6.72 -0.19 17.10
C VAL A 527 6.38 1.21 17.59
N VAL A 528 6.74 2.23 16.83
CA VAL A 528 6.24 3.60 16.99
C VAL A 528 5.19 3.86 15.90
N LEU A 529 3.98 4.24 16.29
CA LEU A 529 2.88 4.56 15.38
C LEU A 529 2.50 6.03 15.55
N ASN A 530 2.74 6.87 14.53
CA ASN A 530 2.52 8.32 14.65
C ASN A 530 1.10 8.78 14.25
N GLY A 531 0.41 8.07 13.36
CA GLY A 531 -0.96 8.40 12.98
C GLY A 531 -1.10 9.75 12.27
N LEU A 532 -0.25 10.01 11.28
CA LEU A 532 -0.21 11.26 10.52
C LEU A 532 -0.52 11.04 9.04
N GLU A 533 -1.04 12.06 8.36
CA GLU A 533 -1.23 12.04 6.92
C GLU A 533 -0.71 13.32 6.27
N TRP A 534 -0.22 13.19 5.04
CA TRP A 534 0.07 14.33 4.19
C TRP A 534 -1.16 14.67 3.38
N ASP A 535 -1.53 15.95 3.33
CA ASP A 535 -2.52 16.40 2.35
C ASP A 535 -1.91 16.58 0.95
N ASP A 536 -2.75 16.97 0.00
CA ASP A 536 -2.36 17.18 -1.39
C ASP A 536 -1.37 18.36 -1.57
N ASP A 537 -1.37 19.31 -0.62
CA ASP A 537 -0.47 20.46 -0.56
C ASP A 537 0.84 20.14 0.19
N GLY A 538 1.04 18.91 0.64
CA GLY A 538 2.26 18.48 1.31
C GLY A 538 2.40 19.01 2.73
N GLU A 539 1.29 19.38 3.38
CA GLU A 539 1.22 19.70 4.80
C GLU A 539 0.92 18.44 5.62
N LEU A 540 1.50 18.35 6.81
CA LEU A 540 1.39 17.17 7.69
C LEU A 540 0.30 17.38 8.74
N HIS A 541 -0.72 16.51 8.71
CA HIS A 541 -1.88 16.54 9.59
C HIS A 541 -1.95 15.32 10.50
N GLU A 542 -2.61 15.49 11.64
CA GLU A 542 -2.94 14.39 12.54
C GLU A 542 -4.21 13.69 12.07
N LEU A 543 -4.17 12.36 11.99
CA LEU A 543 -5.37 11.57 11.72
C LEU A 543 -6.33 11.68 12.91
N LEU A 544 -7.63 11.77 12.59
CA LEU A 544 -8.69 11.79 13.61
C LEU A 544 -8.58 10.60 14.59
N THR A 545 -8.17 9.45 14.07
CA THR A 545 -7.81 8.27 14.86
C THR A 545 -6.43 7.77 14.43
N PRO A 546 -5.45 7.65 15.35
CA PRO A 546 -4.11 7.14 15.01
C PRO A 546 -4.13 5.70 14.50
N TYR A 547 -5.15 4.93 14.90
CA TYR A 547 -5.34 3.53 14.54
C TYR A 547 -6.84 3.24 14.35
N PRO A 548 -7.31 3.03 13.11
CA PRO A 548 -8.72 2.83 12.81
C PRO A 548 -9.21 1.40 13.10
N GLY A 549 -8.32 0.41 13.17
CA GLY A 549 -8.65 -1.01 13.31
C GLY A 549 -9.20 -1.41 14.69
N GLY A 550 -9.69 -2.65 14.78
CA GLY A 550 -10.20 -3.24 16.02
C GLY A 550 -9.20 -4.12 16.77
N ASN A 551 -8.09 -4.52 16.12
CA ASN A 551 -7.19 -5.57 16.61
C ASN A 551 -5.76 -5.08 16.78
N LEU A 552 -5.52 -4.13 17.68
CA LEU A 552 -4.18 -3.64 17.97
C LEU A 552 -3.48 -4.54 19.00
N PHE A 553 -2.26 -4.97 18.70
CA PHE A 553 -1.40 -5.71 19.62
C PHE A 553 -2.01 -7.02 20.15
N SER A 554 -2.88 -7.63 19.34
CA SER A 554 -3.66 -8.79 19.74
C SER A 554 -2.77 -10.00 19.96
N LEU A 555 -3.02 -10.78 21.02
CA LEU A 555 -2.23 -11.99 21.35
C LEU A 555 -0.71 -11.75 21.57
N ALA A 556 -0.26 -10.50 21.71
CA ALA A 556 1.13 -10.20 21.98
C ALA A 556 1.54 -10.72 23.37
N SER A 557 2.76 -11.25 23.48
CA SER A 557 3.36 -11.71 24.75
C SER A 557 4.68 -11.01 25.08
N GLY A 558 5.19 -10.16 24.18
CA GLY A 558 6.36 -9.33 24.41
C GLY A 558 6.41 -8.15 23.45
N GLY A 559 7.21 -7.16 23.79
CA GLY A 559 7.40 -5.91 23.05
C GLY A 559 6.51 -4.79 23.55
N ALA A 560 6.46 -3.69 22.80
CA ALA A 560 5.50 -2.61 23.03
C ALA A 560 5.13 -1.90 21.72
N ILE A 561 4.01 -1.18 21.77
CA ILE A 561 3.71 -0.12 20.80
C ILE A 561 3.75 1.22 21.52
N TYR A 562 4.47 2.18 20.95
CA TYR A 562 4.45 3.58 21.33
C TYR A 562 3.57 4.33 20.33
N VAL A 563 2.32 4.54 20.68
CA VAL A 563 1.35 5.21 19.82
C VAL A 563 1.30 6.70 20.15
N ARG A 564 1.42 7.56 19.14
CA ARG A 564 1.11 8.99 19.24
C ARG A 564 -0.41 9.11 19.32
N ASP A 565 -0.92 9.39 20.51
CA ASP A 565 -2.36 9.45 20.80
C ASP A 565 -2.63 10.54 21.86
N PRO A 566 -2.36 11.82 21.53
CA PRO A 566 -2.46 12.91 22.50
C PRO A 566 -3.88 13.15 23.00
N HIS A 567 -4.88 12.75 22.21
CA HIS A 567 -6.31 12.89 22.53
C HIS A 567 -6.95 11.61 23.08
N GLN A 568 -6.15 10.57 23.36
CA GLN A 568 -6.62 9.29 23.94
C GLN A 568 -7.75 8.63 23.13
N ARG A 569 -7.65 8.69 21.80
CA ARG A 569 -8.61 8.11 20.85
C ARG A 569 -8.46 6.61 20.73
N VAL A 570 -7.25 6.07 20.96
CA VAL A 570 -7.03 4.63 21.01
C VAL A 570 -7.54 4.12 22.35
N SER A 571 -8.39 3.10 22.28
CA SER A 571 -9.20 2.62 23.39
C SER A 571 -8.92 1.15 23.70
N VAL A 572 -9.26 0.70 24.91
CA VAL A 572 -8.92 -0.66 25.39
C VAL A 572 -9.66 -1.74 24.59
N ASP A 573 -10.84 -1.46 24.05
CA ASP A 573 -11.57 -2.37 23.16
C ASP A 573 -10.85 -2.65 21.84
N GLN A 574 -9.85 -1.85 21.48
CA GLN A 574 -8.97 -2.12 20.34
C GLN A 574 -7.77 -3.00 20.74
N LEU A 575 -7.46 -3.13 22.03
CA LEU A 575 -6.28 -3.82 22.56
C LEU A 575 -6.63 -5.27 22.90
N ASN A 576 -6.77 -6.16 21.91
CA ASN A 576 -7.20 -7.56 22.07
C ASN A 576 -6.15 -8.47 22.76
N GLY A 577 -5.83 -8.16 24.03
CA GLY A 577 -4.77 -8.78 24.82
C GLY A 577 -3.65 -7.82 25.25
N GLY A 578 -3.81 -6.52 25.04
CA GLY A 578 -2.86 -5.48 25.46
C GLY A 578 -3.44 -4.54 26.52
N ASP A 579 -2.56 -3.83 27.22
CA ASP A 579 -2.92 -2.81 28.21
C ASP A 579 -2.12 -1.52 27.97
N PHE A 580 -2.70 -0.38 28.32
CA PHE A 580 -1.97 0.87 28.38
C PHE A 580 -1.08 0.94 29.62
N ALA A 581 0.14 1.42 29.44
CA ALA A 581 1.09 1.72 30.49
C ALA A 581 1.55 3.19 30.43
N PRO A 582 2.00 3.78 31.56
CA PRO A 582 2.59 5.10 31.55
C PRO A 582 3.81 5.16 30.62
N PHE A 583 3.90 6.23 29.84
CA PHE A 583 5.09 6.53 29.04
C PHE A 583 6.15 7.20 29.92
N THR A 584 7.31 6.56 30.08
CA THR A 584 8.37 7.00 31.00
C THR A 584 9.56 7.65 30.27
N SER A 585 10.47 8.25 31.03
CA SER A 585 11.73 8.75 30.47
C SER A 585 12.62 7.64 29.90
N ALA A 586 12.49 6.40 30.41
CA ALA A 586 13.22 5.25 29.88
C ALA A 586 12.67 4.83 28.50
N ASP A 587 11.34 4.89 28.33
CA ASP A 587 10.70 4.68 27.02
C ASP A 587 11.17 5.75 26.03
N TRP A 588 11.22 7.01 26.44
CA TRP A 588 11.73 8.08 25.58
C TRP A 588 13.19 7.85 25.16
N ALA A 589 14.03 7.32 26.05
CA ALA A 589 15.43 7.05 25.73
C ALA A 589 15.62 6.00 24.62
N VAL A 590 14.68 5.05 24.48
CA VAL A 590 14.70 4.07 23.38
C VAL A 590 13.96 4.56 22.13
N VAL A 591 12.90 5.37 22.26
CA VAL A 591 12.11 5.89 21.14
C VAL A 591 12.80 7.04 20.41
N LYS A 592 13.38 7.99 21.15
CA LYS A 592 13.94 9.23 20.61
C LYS A 592 14.96 9.00 19.47
N PRO A 593 15.94 8.08 19.59
CA PRO A 593 16.92 7.85 18.52
C PRO A 593 16.28 7.39 17.21
N LEU A 594 15.19 6.62 17.26
CA LEU A 594 14.45 6.22 16.07
C LEU A 594 13.72 7.42 15.46
N LEU A 595 13.12 8.29 16.27
CA LEU A 595 12.47 9.50 15.77
C LEU A 595 13.47 10.49 15.15
N GLU A 596 14.68 10.62 15.71
CA GLU A 596 15.76 11.42 15.11
C GLU A 596 16.25 10.82 13.78
N GLN A 597 16.25 9.49 13.63
CA GLN A 597 16.51 8.86 12.34
C GLN A 597 15.36 9.08 11.36
N ASN A 598 14.13 8.90 11.81
CA ASN A 598 12.92 9.18 11.05
C ASN A 598 12.89 10.61 10.49
N GLU A 599 13.35 11.58 11.29
CA GLU A 599 13.53 12.97 10.84
C GLU A 599 14.54 13.08 9.69
N ARG A 600 15.70 12.41 9.78
CA ARG A 600 16.68 12.42 8.68
C ARG A 600 16.11 11.79 7.40
N GLU A 601 15.46 10.64 7.53
CA GLU A 601 14.91 9.89 6.40
C GLU A 601 13.72 10.63 5.75
N PHE A 602 12.78 11.17 6.53
CA PHE A 602 11.51 11.70 6.00
C PHE A 602 11.28 13.19 6.18
N GLY A 603 12.09 13.88 7.00
CA GLY A 603 12.02 15.32 7.16
C GLY A 603 10.84 15.71 8.03
N ILE A 604 10.42 14.81 8.90
CA ILE A 604 9.38 15.01 9.91
C ILE A 604 10.10 15.31 11.23
N PRO A 605 10.17 16.59 11.65
CA PRO A 605 10.91 16.96 12.85
C PRO A 605 10.36 16.28 14.10
N VAL A 606 11.23 15.87 15.03
CA VAL A 606 10.79 15.33 16.32
C VAL A 606 9.92 16.36 17.07
N GLU A 607 10.23 17.65 16.94
CA GLU A 607 9.43 18.74 17.51
C GLU A 607 8.02 18.76 16.93
N ARG A 608 7.87 18.51 15.63
CA ARG A 608 6.56 18.44 14.97
C ARG A 608 5.76 17.23 15.46
N LEU A 609 6.41 16.10 15.69
CA LEU A 609 5.75 14.92 16.29
C LEU A 609 5.27 15.19 17.73
N LEU A 610 5.98 16.05 18.48
CA LEU A 610 5.64 16.43 19.84
C LEU A 610 4.68 17.62 19.95
N GLU A 611 4.29 18.22 18.82
CA GLU A 611 3.32 19.30 18.78
C GLU A 611 1.89 18.74 18.79
N VAL A 612 1.02 19.37 19.58
CA VAL A 612 -0.42 19.08 19.68
C VAL A 612 -1.17 20.40 19.74
N ASP A 613 -2.15 20.60 18.87
CA ASP A 613 -2.92 21.84 18.74
C ASP A 613 -2.03 23.10 18.58
N GLY A 614 -0.95 23.00 17.82
CA GLY A 614 -0.01 24.12 17.61
C GLY A 614 0.90 24.42 18.79
N GLN A 615 0.95 23.54 19.80
CA GLN A 615 1.73 23.74 21.03
C GLN A 615 2.68 22.58 21.30
N PRO A 616 3.96 22.86 21.67
CA PRO A 616 4.89 21.80 22.04
C PRO A 616 4.44 21.12 23.33
N ARG A 617 4.47 19.79 23.33
CA ARG A 617 4.13 18.95 24.49
C ARG A 617 5.33 18.10 24.90
N ARG A 618 5.26 17.59 26.14
CA ARG A 618 6.24 16.61 26.62
C ARG A 618 5.94 15.24 25.98
N PRO A 619 6.94 14.39 25.71
CA PRO A 619 6.73 13.08 25.08
C PRO A 619 5.63 12.23 25.73
N GLY A 620 5.59 12.12 27.06
CA GLY A 620 4.56 11.35 27.76
C GLY A 620 3.15 11.94 27.75
N ALA A 621 2.95 13.15 27.21
CA ALA A 621 1.64 13.73 26.94
C ALA A 621 1.18 13.50 25.49
N VAL A 622 2.06 12.97 24.64
CA VAL A 622 1.83 12.75 23.21
C VAL A 622 1.78 11.26 22.92
N TYR A 623 2.75 10.52 23.45
CA TYR A 623 2.89 9.07 23.26
C TYR A 623 2.33 8.31 24.45
N ARG A 624 1.63 7.22 24.16
CA ARG A 624 1.16 6.22 25.12
C ARG A 624 1.86 4.90 24.82
N ARG A 625 2.23 4.18 25.88
CA ARG A 625 2.79 2.83 25.75
C ARG A 625 1.65 1.82 25.81
N ILE A 626 1.64 0.89 24.87
CA ILE A 626 0.83 -0.32 24.88
C ILE A 626 1.78 -1.50 25.11
N GLN A 627 1.43 -2.37 26.04
CA GLN A 627 2.22 -3.55 26.41
C GLN A 627 1.32 -4.78 26.52
N PRO A 628 1.88 -6.00 26.59
CA PRO A 628 1.07 -7.20 26.76
C PRO A 628 0.31 -7.12 28.08
N ALA A 629 -0.95 -7.53 28.07
CA ALA A 629 -1.72 -7.62 29.31
C ALA A 629 -1.08 -8.65 30.25
N ALA A 630 -1.18 -8.40 31.56
CA ALA A 630 -0.65 -9.33 32.56
C ALA A 630 -1.50 -10.62 32.59
N THR A 631 -1.14 -11.60 31.77
CA THR A 631 -1.86 -12.88 31.73
C THR A 631 -1.53 -13.72 32.97
N LYS A 632 -2.54 -14.18 33.72
CA LYS A 632 -2.38 -15.08 34.89
C LYS A 632 -1.53 -16.33 34.61
N ALA A 633 -1.48 -16.79 33.36
CA ALA A 633 -0.68 -17.96 32.96
C ALA A 633 0.83 -17.69 32.92
N LEU A 634 1.24 -16.47 32.52
CA LEU A 634 2.67 -16.09 32.46
C LEU A 634 3.26 -15.84 33.86
N GLN A 635 2.43 -15.47 34.84
CA GLN A 635 2.87 -15.35 36.24
C GLN A 635 3.42 -16.67 36.80
N ALA A 636 2.94 -17.81 36.32
CA ALA A 636 3.44 -19.12 36.75
C ALA A 636 4.84 -19.41 36.20
N GLU A 637 5.11 -19.09 34.93
CA GLU A 637 6.44 -19.23 34.33
C GLU A 637 7.42 -18.17 34.83
N GLU A 638 6.99 -16.91 34.98
CA GLU A 638 7.81 -15.84 35.54
C GLU A 638 8.20 -16.13 37.00
N ALA A 639 7.28 -16.66 37.81
CA ALA A 639 7.59 -17.13 39.17
C ALA A 639 8.59 -18.30 39.16
N TRP A 640 8.51 -19.20 38.17
CA TRP A 640 9.43 -20.32 38.03
C TRP A 640 10.85 -19.86 37.63
N VAL A 641 10.95 -18.94 36.67
CA VAL A 641 12.22 -18.35 36.21
C VAL A 641 12.84 -17.46 37.30
N ALA A 642 12.04 -16.70 38.04
CA ALA A 642 12.52 -15.92 39.18
C ALA A 642 13.04 -16.81 40.33
N HIS A 643 12.40 -17.96 40.57
CA HIS A 643 12.91 -18.96 41.51
C HIS A 643 14.21 -19.61 41.05
N ALA A 644 14.39 -19.83 39.74
CA ALA A 644 15.62 -20.41 39.19
C ALA A 644 16.82 -19.44 39.20
N LYS A 645 16.60 -18.12 39.18
CA LYS A 645 17.67 -17.11 39.27
C LYS A 645 18.11 -16.80 40.70
N ASN A 646 17.28 -17.13 41.69
CA ASN A 646 17.53 -16.88 43.12
C ASN A 646 17.87 -18.16 43.91
N GLY A 647 18.09 -19.29 43.22
CA GLY A 647 18.41 -20.59 43.80
C GLY A 647 19.87 -20.97 43.69
#